data_AF-A0A2W6XFT6-F1
#
_entry.id   AF-A0A2W6XFT6-F1
#
_cell.length_a   1.000
_cell.length_b   1.000
_cell.length_c   1.000
_cell.angle_alpha   90.00
_cell.angle_beta   90.00
_cell.angle_gamma   90.00
#
_symmetry.space_group_name_H-M   'P 1'
#
loop_
_entity.id
_entity.type
_entity.pdbx_description
1 polymer ?
#
loop_
_entity_poly.entity_id
_entity_poly.type
_entity_poly.pdbx_seq_one_letter_code
_entity_poly.pdbx_strand_id
1 'polypeptide(L)'
;MKLPDRLGRRSGRPFHSAIATSFALEFAAVEEILLPQLMASGATNLLLLTDPRMTALALSDGATLPAALGRDYALYSPPAAAGIFHPKIILQIGRESARAFVSSANLTASGLAGNAEVAVEIECTNEESAERDIIRAIWRYLDTLVPAASSPARDALRWAHERAAWIEGPVTDAAHELEDGSGIAFLHGPGDMGIADRFVSLVDGVKVEALMVISPYWDHDLAALADLSRRLSPTRIILPIDRNHHEFPVDAPFARKARIVDLHWPSRRFTHAKIIIASTAHHDHILFGSANCTSAALGSGGMPGANAEACIYRRLPPGAAREALGLERWIDAEPIKLSDLSPPIATIPIPLDAIQARQPGTFELHQGQLIWTPARAGIGAGDIQLLDRSARMIGTIPVPSFIQIDGRRRAPVEPALHKSLSFARLTTGDIVSTLAHITHREVLRARRREVATGSVARALAPFTDGADFDLWMHQAFETLARADFESVTQPRGLSAARPQGRTNAGEPAAPVPLSYEEFTQARSGLGRSASAGDNSLAGTYSDTIRDFLNLLSGRGPATAQSTEDDTAFDDPSDEQPDVDRDDDRGDAKAELRDTDKPSVVSTPVDARLYERHILAYAEGLETGEEALGSSDLLRLRYWILFLLYKARCPDLPKGLDTSSALLAWPRFIVRVLVAFFCGGNPAIRRVILARDFEAMPVDFMECWITILWSLEAIERLLADRRKDREFLKYIPELRRRVVSLLGLRSDELAGDIATAIRTGLDQSIGIRLGLGALAVRLDVPQP
;
A
#
# COMPACT_ATOMS: atom_id res chain seq x y z
N MET A 1 13.04 1.90 25.87
CA MET A 1 12.28 1.34 24.73
C MET A 1 12.36 2.32 23.57
N LYS A 2 12.54 1.88 22.32
CA LYS A 2 12.47 2.74 21.14
C LYS A 2 11.11 2.57 20.47
N LEU A 3 10.61 3.62 19.79
CA LEU A 3 9.30 3.57 19.12
C LEU A 3 9.22 2.44 18.06
N PRO A 4 10.23 2.22 17.20
CA PRO A 4 10.23 1.15 16.20
C PRO A 4 10.03 -0.26 16.79
N ASP A 5 10.53 -0.50 18.01
CA ASP A 5 10.42 -1.79 18.70
C ASP A 5 8.95 -2.20 18.95
N ARG A 6 8.03 -1.22 18.99
CA ARG A 6 6.58 -1.43 19.18
C ARG A 6 5.80 -1.53 17.86
N LEU A 7 6.37 -1.02 16.76
CA LEU A 7 5.68 -0.94 15.46
C LEU A 7 5.60 -2.31 14.77
N GLY A 8 6.66 -3.12 14.87
CA GLY A 8 6.68 -4.47 14.30
C GLY A 8 5.74 -5.42 15.06
N ARG A 9 4.91 -6.17 14.34
CA ARG A 9 4.18 -7.35 14.85
C ARG A 9 4.51 -8.57 13.99
N ARG A 10 5.56 -9.30 14.36
CA ARG A 10 6.02 -10.47 13.60
C ARG A 10 4.99 -11.61 13.62
N SER A 11 4.20 -11.73 14.69
CA SER A 11 3.13 -12.72 14.80
C SER A 11 1.82 -12.19 14.22
N GLY A 12 1.17 -12.99 13.35
CA GLY A 12 -0.17 -12.73 12.80
C GLY A 12 -0.26 -11.72 11.65
N ARG A 13 0.68 -10.77 11.53
CA ARG A 13 0.71 -9.73 10.47
C ARG A 13 -0.67 -9.09 10.20
N PRO A 14 -1.33 -8.50 11.22
CA PRO A 14 -2.75 -8.16 11.15
C PRO A 14 -3.06 -6.93 10.30
N PHE A 15 -2.06 -6.11 9.93
CA PHE A 15 -2.28 -4.81 9.30
C PHE A 15 -1.93 -4.85 7.82
N HIS A 16 -2.84 -4.41 6.96
CA HIS A 16 -2.62 -4.34 5.51
C HIS A 16 -2.12 -2.96 5.07
N SER A 17 -2.46 -1.90 5.81
CA SER A 17 -2.06 -0.51 5.54
C SER A 17 -1.28 0.09 6.69
N ALA A 18 -0.36 1.01 6.38
CA ALA A 18 0.17 1.95 7.36
C ALA A 18 0.29 3.37 6.78
N ILE A 19 -0.14 4.36 7.57
CA ILE A 19 -0.07 5.78 7.24
C ILE A 19 0.76 6.48 8.31
N ALA A 20 1.82 7.16 7.92
CA ALA A 20 2.67 7.92 8.82
C ALA A 20 2.63 9.42 8.49
N THR A 21 2.72 10.27 9.51
CA THR A 21 2.85 11.73 9.37
C THR A 21 4.12 12.23 10.04
N SER A 22 4.75 13.27 9.48
CA SER A 22 5.86 13.95 10.14
C SER A 22 6.07 15.38 9.65
N PHE A 23 6.72 16.19 10.48
CA PHE A 23 7.28 17.47 10.02
C PHE A 23 8.59 17.23 9.30
N ALA A 24 9.58 16.70 10.02
CA ALA A 24 10.91 16.42 9.50
C ALA A 24 11.07 14.92 9.25
N LEU A 25 11.82 14.57 8.22
CA LEU A 25 12.17 13.19 7.91
C LEU A 25 13.61 13.08 7.41
N GLU A 26 14.19 11.91 7.63
CA GLU A 26 15.40 11.45 6.98
C GLU A 26 15.06 10.16 6.23
N PHE A 27 15.27 10.12 4.92
CA PHE A 27 14.87 8.96 4.12
C PHE A 27 15.60 7.68 4.53
N ALA A 28 16.88 7.77 4.91
CA ALA A 28 17.60 6.63 5.48
C ALA A 28 16.91 6.10 6.74
N ALA A 29 16.49 6.97 7.68
CA ALA A 29 15.75 6.53 8.87
C ALA A 29 14.38 5.93 8.52
N VAL A 30 13.68 6.50 7.53
CA VAL A 30 12.41 5.96 7.05
C VAL A 30 12.58 4.57 6.44
N GLU A 31 13.55 4.39 5.53
CA GLU A 31 13.72 3.16 4.77
C GLU A 31 14.44 2.05 5.56
N GLU A 32 15.35 2.40 6.46
CA GLU A 32 16.16 1.43 7.22
C GLU A 32 15.58 1.09 8.60
N ILE A 33 14.84 2.01 9.22
CA ILE A 33 14.30 1.83 10.58
C ILE A 33 12.78 1.65 10.56
N LEU A 34 12.04 2.58 9.95
CA LEU A 34 10.57 2.57 10.04
C LEU A 34 9.94 1.53 9.11
N LEU A 35 10.30 1.57 7.83
CA LEU A 35 9.71 0.77 6.75
C LEU A 35 9.78 -0.74 7.06
N PRO A 36 10.92 -1.32 7.52
CA PRO A 36 10.97 -2.74 7.84
C PRO A 36 10.00 -3.13 8.95
N GLN A 37 9.77 -2.26 9.94
CA GLN A 37 8.83 -2.53 11.04
C GLN A 37 7.38 -2.47 10.57
N LEU A 38 7.03 -1.52 9.70
CA LEU A 38 5.70 -1.44 9.10
C LEU A 38 5.42 -2.67 8.22
N MET A 39 6.37 -3.07 7.38
CA MET A 39 6.26 -4.28 6.56
C MET A 39 6.18 -5.56 7.41
N ALA A 40 6.97 -5.64 8.49
CA ALA A 40 6.93 -6.76 9.43
C ALA A 40 5.55 -6.91 10.11
N SER A 41 4.78 -5.82 10.21
CA SER A 41 3.41 -5.84 10.75
C SER A 41 2.35 -6.37 9.74
N GLY A 42 2.75 -6.63 8.50
CA GLY A 42 1.89 -7.07 7.40
C GLY A 42 1.62 -5.99 6.35
N ALA A 43 1.96 -4.72 6.64
CA ALA A 43 1.50 -3.61 5.82
C ALA A 43 2.26 -3.56 4.48
N THR A 44 1.50 -3.49 3.39
CA THR A 44 2.02 -3.35 2.01
C THR A 44 1.50 -2.09 1.33
N ASN A 45 0.40 -1.52 1.83
CA ASN A 45 -0.07 -0.21 1.45
C ASN A 45 0.47 0.85 2.41
N LEU A 46 1.55 1.51 1.99
CA LEU A 46 2.32 2.43 2.83
C LEU A 46 2.22 3.85 2.29
N LEU A 47 1.81 4.78 3.15
CA LEU A 47 1.65 6.20 2.82
C LEU A 47 2.36 7.07 3.86
N LEU A 48 3.19 8.00 3.38
CA LEU A 48 3.83 9.01 4.19
C LEU A 48 3.27 10.40 3.87
N LEU A 49 2.91 11.15 4.91
CA LEU A 49 2.38 12.51 4.84
C LEU A 49 3.37 13.47 5.51
N THR A 50 3.91 14.45 4.77
CA THR A 50 5.03 15.28 5.28
C THR A 50 4.96 16.73 4.84
N ASP A 51 5.58 17.63 5.61
CA ASP A 51 5.72 19.03 5.18
C ASP A 51 6.51 19.09 3.85
N PRO A 52 5.98 19.75 2.81
CA PRO A 52 6.61 19.76 1.49
C PRO A 52 8.04 20.33 1.53
N ARG A 53 8.27 21.32 2.40
CA ARG A 53 9.58 22.01 2.49
C ARG A 53 10.62 21.12 3.15
N MET A 54 10.21 20.38 4.17
CA MET A 54 11.10 19.42 4.83
C MET A 54 11.39 18.21 3.94
N THR A 55 10.44 17.77 3.13
CA THR A 55 10.68 16.74 2.10
C THR A 55 11.67 17.22 1.04
N ALA A 56 11.52 18.46 0.56
CA ALA A 56 12.48 19.03 -0.38
C ALA A 56 13.88 19.19 0.24
N LEU A 57 13.97 19.52 1.52
CA LEU A 57 15.22 19.56 2.26
C LEU A 57 15.85 18.15 2.39
N ALA A 58 15.05 17.14 2.69
CA ALA A 58 15.50 15.75 2.81
C ALA A 58 15.97 15.13 1.47
N LEU A 59 15.63 15.76 0.33
CA LEU A 59 16.11 15.41 -1.01
C LEU A 59 17.21 16.36 -1.52
N SER A 60 17.76 17.24 -0.67
CA SER A 60 18.79 18.20 -1.07
C SER A 60 20.19 17.58 -1.20
N ASP A 61 21.10 18.32 -1.83
CA ASP A 61 22.47 17.85 -2.08
C ASP A 61 23.18 17.46 -0.77
N GLY A 62 23.81 16.28 -0.77
CA GLY A 62 24.48 15.70 0.40
C GLY A 62 23.61 14.79 1.26
N ALA A 63 22.29 14.71 1.01
CA ALA A 63 21.43 13.73 1.64
C ALA A 63 21.52 12.34 0.98
N THR A 64 21.31 11.28 1.78
CA THR A 64 21.11 9.92 1.25
C THR A 64 19.74 9.85 0.59
N LEU A 65 19.72 9.67 -0.73
CA LEU A 65 18.48 9.62 -1.50
C LEU A 65 17.72 8.30 -1.29
N PRO A 66 16.39 8.34 -1.18
CA PRO A 66 15.57 7.14 -1.00
C PRO A 66 15.57 6.23 -2.23
N ALA A 67 15.64 4.91 -2.01
CA ALA A 67 15.53 3.92 -3.07
C ALA A 67 14.09 3.41 -3.26
N ALA A 68 13.29 3.42 -2.20
CA ALA A 68 11.94 2.85 -2.15
C ALA A 68 10.83 3.90 -2.35
N LEU A 69 11.14 5.20 -2.15
CA LEU A 69 10.18 6.30 -2.34
C LEU A 69 9.53 6.28 -3.73
N GLY A 70 8.19 6.29 -3.76
CA GLY A 70 7.41 6.30 -4.98
C GLY A 70 7.27 4.91 -5.63
N ARG A 71 7.83 3.85 -5.04
CA ARG A 71 7.75 2.47 -5.54
C ARG A 71 7.20 1.49 -4.51
N ASP A 72 7.74 1.52 -3.29
CA ASP A 72 7.29 0.65 -2.20
C ASP A 72 6.39 1.40 -1.21
N TYR A 73 6.51 2.74 -1.14
CA TYR A 73 5.59 3.59 -0.39
C TYR A 73 5.32 4.90 -1.14
N ALA A 74 4.12 5.43 -0.97
CA ALA A 74 3.73 6.73 -1.50
C ALA A 74 4.11 7.84 -0.52
N LEU A 75 4.45 9.02 -1.04
CA LEU A 75 4.57 10.24 -0.24
C LEU A 75 3.61 11.29 -0.78
N TYR A 76 2.88 11.93 0.11
CA TYR A 76 2.10 13.11 -0.20
C TYR A 76 2.46 14.23 0.77
N SER A 77 2.54 15.44 0.25
CA SER A 77 2.77 16.62 1.06
C SER A 77 1.52 17.48 1.05
N PRO A 78 0.76 17.52 2.17
CA PRO A 78 -0.33 18.48 2.31
C PRO A 78 0.19 19.89 2.09
N PRO A 79 -0.64 20.81 1.56
CA PRO A 79 -0.29 22.22 1.55
C PRO A 79 0.13 22.65 2.95
N ALA A 80 1.16 23.49 3.04
CA ALA A 80 1.45 24.14 4.32
C ALA A 80 0.15 24.80 4.80
N ALA A 81 -0.26 24.52 6.04
CA ALA A 81 -1.31 25.29 6.70
C ALA A 81 -0.88 26.78 6.77
N ALA A 82 -1.59 27.62 7.52
CA ALA A 82 -1.09 28.98 7.76
C ALA A 82 0.35 29.00 8.33
N GLY A 83 0.83 27.89 8.92
CA GLY A 83 2.21 27.66 9.36
C GLY A 83 2.86 26.39 8.77
N ILE A 84 3.17 25.41 9.63
CA ILE A 84 3.87 24.16 9.25
C ILE A 84 2.98 22.92 9.37
N PHE A 85 3.30 21.87 8.60
CA PHE A 85 2.69 20.56 8.80
C PHE A 85 3.48 19.77 9.85
N HIS A 86 2.96 19.70 11.08
CA HIS A 86 3.64 19.14 12.23
C HIS A 86 3.04 17.88 12.92
N PRO A 87 1.96 17.22 12.45
CA PRO A 87 1.49 15.97 13.04
C PRO A 87 2.52 14.83 13.02
N LYS A 88 2.46 13.96 14.03
CA LYS A 88 3.36 12.82 14.23
C LYS A 88 2.56 11.59 14.68
N ILE A 89 1.88 11.03 13.70
CA ILE A 89 0.96 9.90 13.80
C ILE A 89 1.52 8.74 12.97
N ILE A 90 1.46 7.52 13.50
CA ILE A 90 1.60 6.29 12.71
C ILE A 90 0.34 5.47 12.94
N LEU A 91 -0.47 5.28 11.90
CA LEU A 91 -1.70 4.49 11.94
C LEU A 91 -1.52 3.21 11.11
N GLN A 92 -1.67 2.04 11.74
CA GLN A 92 -1.68 0.73 11.11
C GLN A 92 -3.12 0.19 11.09
N ILE A 93 -3.59 -0.28 9.94
CA ILE A 93 -4.99 -0.66 9.71
C ILE A 93 -5.04 -2.08 9.16
N GLY A 94 -5.86 -2.90 9.78
CA GLY A 94 -6.22 -4.26 9.37
C GLY A 94 -7.73 -4.41 9.18
N ARG A 95 -8.15 -5.59 8.73
CA ARG A 95 -9.57 -5.89 8.50
C ARG A 95 -10.40 -5.90 9.79
N GLU A 96 -9.80 -6.33 10.90
CA GLU A 96 -10.50 -6.56 12.17
C GLU A 96 -9.90 -5.76 13.33
N SER A 97 -8.77 -5.09 13.11
CA SER A 97 -8.09 -4.30 14.14
C SER A 97 -7.30 -3.15 13.54
N ALA A 98 -7.05 -2.13 14.35
CA ALA A 98 -6.19 -1.02 14.00
C ALA A 98 -5.39 -0.58 15.22
N ARG A 99 -4.29 0.10 14.94
CA ARG A 99 -3.41 0.63 15.95
C ARG A 99 -2.84 1.98 15.53
N ALA A 100 -2.89 2.97 16.40
CA ALA A 100 -2.28 4.27 16.18
C ALA A 100 -1.20 4.56 17.23
N PHE A 101 -0.16 5.27 16.80
CA PHE A 101 0.82 5.91 17.64
C PHE A 101 0.73 7.41 17.42
N VAL A 102 0.44 8.19 18.46
CA VAL A 102 0.52 9.66 18.42
C VAL A 102 1.67 10.09 19.32
N SER A 103 2.62 10.86 18.78
CA SER A 103 3.90 11.12 19.46
C SER A 103 4.44 12.54 19.25
N SER A 104 5.56 12.84 19.92
CA SER A 104 6.37 14.05 19.68
C SER A 104 7.53 13.84 18.70
N ALA A 105 7.72 12.61 18.21
CA ALA A 105 8.86 12.17 17.40
C ALA A 105 8.70 12.47 15.90
N ASN A 106 9.72 13.09 15.31
CA ASN A 106 9.86 13.17 13.85
C ASN A 106 10.40 11.85 13.26
N LEU A 107 10.22 11.63 11.96
CA LEU A 107 10.73 10.44 11.26
C LEU A 107 12.21 10.59 10.86
N THR A 108 13.04 10.91 11.84
CA THR A 108 14.50 11.00 11.74
C THR A 108 15.14 9.94 12.64
N ALA A 109 16.42 9.65 12.47
CA ALA A 109 17.14 8.71 13.35
C ALA A 109 17.06 9.17 14.82
N SER A 110 17.19 10.48 15.05
CA SER A 110 17.04 11.10 16.36
C SER A 110 15.62 10.92 16.91
N GLY A 111 14.57 11.24 16.15
CA GLY A 111 13.19 11.10 16.63
C GLY A 111 12.76 9.65 16.88
N LEU A 112 13.14 8.71 16.01
CA LEU A 112 12.74 7.31 16.14
C LEU A 112 13.50 6.55 17.25
N ALA A 113 14.78 6.87 17.47
CA ALA A 113 15.64 6.06 18.34
C ALA A 113 16.54 6.86 19.30
N GLY A 114 16.79 8.14 19.02
CA GLY A 114 17.80 8.96 19.71
C GLY A 114 17.27 9.85 20.83
N ASN A 115 16.17 10.58 20.63
CA ASN A 115 15.63 11.55 21.57
C ASN A 115 14.81 10.87 22.68
N ALA A 116 14.60 11.58 23.79
CA ALA A 116 13.53 11.27 24.72
C ALA A 116 12.25 11.98 24.25
N GLU A 117 11.37 11.18 23.63
CA GLU A 117 10.09 11.59 23.06
C GLU A 117 8.94 11.01 23.89
N VAL A 118 7.74 11.57 23.75
CA VAL A 118 6.51 11.03 24.34
C VAL A 118 5.64 10.44 23.23
N ALA A 119 5.00 9.30 23.50
CA ALA A 119 4.09 8.64 22.58
C ALA A 119 3.00 7.89 23.36
N VAL A 120 1.84 7.72 22.72
CA VAL A 120 0.81 6.77 23.16
C VAL A 120 0.52 5.79 22.04
N GLU A 121 0.29 4.53 22.42
CA GLU A 121 -0.22 3.48 21.55
C GLU A 121 -1.70 3.27 21.86
N ILE A 122 -2.54 3.33 20.84
CA ILE A 122 -3.99 3.13 20.93
C ILE A 122 -4.31 1.97 20.00
N GLU A 123 -4.91 0.91 20.52
CA GLU A 123 -5.27 -0.28 19.77
C GLU A 123 -6.74 -0.59 19.96
N CYS A 124 -7.40 -1.00 18.89
CA CYS A 124 -8.80 -1.43 18.93
C CYS A 124 -9.04 -2.58 17.96
N THR A 125 -10.15 -3.29 18.17
CA THR A 125 -10.75 -4.17 17.16
C THR A 125 -11.81 -3.40 16.37
N ASN A 126 -12.53 -4.10 15.49
CA ASN A 126 -13.70 -3.56 14.79
C ASN A 126 -14.95 -3.43 15.70
N GLU A 127 -14.89 -3.91 16.95
CA GLU A 127 -15.96 -3.81 17.93
C GLU A 127 -16.07 -2.40 18.54
N GLU A 128 -17.23 -2.07 19.09
CA GLU A 128 -17.48 -0.74 19.66
C GLU A 128 -16.63 -0.51 20.91
N SER A 129 -15.82 0.54 20.90
CA SER A 129 -14.96 0.94 22.00
C SER A 129 -14.59 2.41 21.86
N ALA A 130 -14.19 3.03 22.97
CA ALA A 130 -13.66 4.39 22.97
C ALA A 130 -12.38 4.50 22.13
N GLU A 131 -11.52 3.48 22.16
CA GLU A 131 -10.32 3.38 21.35
C GLU A 131 -10.65 3.38 19.85
N ARG A 132 -11.68 2.62 19.43
CA ARG A 132 -12.16 2.64 18.04
C ARG A 132 -12.59 4.04 17.62
N ASP A 133 -13.29 4.77 18.48
CA ASP A 133 -13.74 6.12 18.16
C ASP A 133 -12.57 7.12 18.06
N ILE A 134 -11.52 6.96 18.87
CA ILE A 134 -10.28 7.73 18.71
C ILE A 134 -9.58 7.37 17.40
N ILE A 135 -9.52 6.09 17.02
CA ILE A 135 -8.97 5.66 15.72
C ILE A 135 -9.76 6.27 14.56
N ARG A 136 -11.10 6.32 14.65
CA ARG A 136 -11.95 6.99 13.66
C ARG A 136 -11.66 8.49 13.56
N ALA A 137 -11.44 9.17 14.69
CA ALA A 137 -11.06 10.57 14.69
C ALA A 137 -9.71 10.80 13.99
N ILE A 138 -8.72 9.95 14.28
CA ILE A 138 -7.41 9.97 13.62
C ILE A 138 -7.53 9.68 12.12
N TRP A 139 -8.30 8.65 11.73
CA TRP A 139 -8.55 8.32 10.33
C TRP A 139 -9.19 9.48 9.59
N ARG A 140 -10.26 10.08 10.15
CA ARG A 140 -10.93 11.25 9.56
C ARG A 140 -9.97 12.40 9.36
N TYR A 141 -9.12 12.70 10.35
CA TYR A 141 -8.09 13.73 10.20
C TYR A 141 -7.16 13.42 9.02
N LEU A 142 -6.57 12.22 8.98
CA LEU A 142 -5.66 11.80 7.92
C LEU A 142 -6.32 11.80 6.53
N ASP A 143 -7.57 11.37 6.43
CA ASP A 143 -8.32 11.32 5.17
C ASP A 143 -8.57 12.72 4.60
N THR A 144 -8.87 13.70 5.46
CA THR A 144 -9.11 15.10 5.07
C THR A 144 -7.85 15.83 4.59
N LEU A 145 -6.65 15.37 4.97
CA LEU A 145 -5.39 15.98 4.55
C LEU A 145 -5.10 15.78 3.06
N VAL A 146 -5.63 14.71 2.47
CA VAL A 146 -5.44 14.38 1.06
C VAL A 146 -6.65 14.92 0.28
N PRO A 147 -6.50 15.47 -0.94
CA PRO A 147 -7.65 15.85 -1.76
C PRO A 147 -8.41 14.63 -2.29
N ALA A 148 -9.71 14.76 -2.53
CA ALA A 148 -10.52 13.70 -3.15
C ALA A 148 -10.09 13.38 -4.60
N ALA A 149 -9.34 14.28 -5.24
CA ALA A 149 -8.83 14.09 -6.58
C ALA A 149 -7.93 12.85 -6.69
N SER A 150 -8.03 12.15 -7.82
CA SER A 150 -7.27 10.94 -8.15
C SER A 150 -5.76 11.19 -8.00
N SER A 151 -5.10 10.46 -7.10
CA SER A 151 -3.67 10.55 -6.81
C SER A 151 -3.18 9.24 -6.17
N PRO A 152 -1.86 8.95 -6.17
CA PRO A 152 -1.31 7.77 -5.50
C PRO A 152 -1.67 7.70 -4.01
N ALA A 153 -1.67 8.84 -3.31
CA ALA A 153 -2.05 8.92 -1.90
C ALA A 153 -3.55 8.68 -1.69
N ARG A 154 -4.41 9.26 -2.54
CA ARG A 154 -5.85 9.00 -2.51
C ARG A 154 -6.16 7.53 -2.81
N ASP A 155 -5.43 6.89 -3.72
CA ASP A 155 -5.53 5.46 -3.97
C ASP A 155 -5.11 4.63 -2.73
N ALA A 156 -4.10 5.08 -1.97
CA ALA A 156 -3.66 4.39 -0.75
C ALA A 156 -4.71 4.48 0.37
N LEU A 157 -5.30 5.66 0.58
CA LEU A 157 -6.38 5.83 1.55
C LEU A 157 -7.61 5.03 1.17
N ARG A 158 -8.04 5.11 -0.10
CA ARG A 158 -9.19 4.34 -0.61
C ARG A 158 -8.98 2.84 -0.41
N TRP A 159 -7.80 2.31 -0.75
CA TRP A 159 -7.50 0.90 -0.56
C TRP A 159 -7.59 0.45 0.91
N ALA A 160 -7.15 1.31 1.84
CA ALA A 160 -7.27 1.03 3.27
C ALA A 160 -8.73 1.01 3.73
N HIS A 161 -9.51 2.01 3.31
CA HIS A 161 -10.92 2.15 3.64
C HIS A 161 -11.77 0.99 3.12
N GLU A 162 -11.62 0.63 1.84
CA GLU A 162 -12.39 -0.46 1.20
C GLU A 162 -12.24 -1.80 1.95
N ARG A 163 -11.13 -2.01 2.65
CA ARG A 163 -10.83 -3.25 3.41
C ARG A 163 -11.12 -3.16 4.90
N ALA A 164 -11.32 -1.95 5.42
CA ALA A 164 -11.53 -1.68 6.83
C ALA A 164 -12.62 -0.63 7.04
N ALA A 165 -13.77 -0.77 6.38
CA ALA A 165 -14.86 0.22 6.40
C ALA A 165 -15.35 0.58 7.83
N TRP A 166 -15.10 -0.28 8.82
CA TRP A 166 -15.42 -0.02 10.24
C TRP A 166 -14.66 1.17 10.85
N ILE A 167 -13.56 1.62 10.23
CA ILE A 167 -12.82 2.84 10.61
C ILE A 167 -13.55 4.13 10.20
N GLU A 168 -14.67 4.02 9.49
CA GLU A 168 -15.61 5.12 9.34
C GLU A 168 -16.65 5.11 10.46
N GLY A 169 -17.18 6.29 10.74
CA GLY A 169 -18.22 6.49 11.72
C GLY A 169 -18.31 7.95 12.18
N PRO A 170 -19.31 8.25 13.02
CA PRO A 170 -19.40 9.55 13.65
C PRO A 170 -18.16 9.77 14.54
N VAL A 171 -17.62 10.98 14.49
CA VAL A 171 -16.53 11.43 15.36
C VAL A 171 -17.06 12.56 16.22
N THR A 172 -16.75 12.51 17.51
CA THR A 172 -17.11 13.55 18.48
C THR A 172 -15.87 14.27 18.97
N ASP A 173 -16.08 15.52 19.38
CA ASP A 173 -15.06 16.36 19.98
C ASP A 173 -14.97 16.22 21.51
N ALA A 174 -15.89 15.48 22.11
CA ALA A 174 -15.87 15.18 23.54
C ALA A 174 -14.77 14.17 23.89
N ALA A 175 -14.35 14.15 25.15
CA ALA A 175 -13.53 13.06 25.66
C ALA A 175 -14.36 11.78 25.78
N HIS A 176 -13.78 10.67 25.35
CA HIS A 176 -14.31 9.33 25.55
C HIS A 176 -13.84 8.81 26.91
N GLU A 177 -14.73 8.11 27.62
CA GLU A 177 -14.41 7.41 28.86
C GLU A 177 -13.97 5.98 28.53
N LEU A 178 -12.81 5.59 29.04
CA LEU A 178 -12.26 4.24 28.92
C LEU A 178 -12.79 3.34 30.04
N GLU A 179 -12.59 2.03 29.91
CA GLU A 179 -13.05 1.04 30.90
C GLU A 179 -12.47 1.28 32.31
N ASP A 180 -11.29 1.87 32.40
CA ASP A 180 -10.63 2.24 33.67
C ASP A 180 -11.13 3.56 34.28
N GLY A 181 -12.16 4.18 33.69
CA GLY A 181 -12.73 5.47 34.09
C GLY A 181 -11.88 6.69 33.68
N SER A 182 -10.74 6.48 33.01
CA SER A 182 -9.93 7.57 32.48
C SER A 182 -10.54 8.14 31.20
N GLY A 183 -10.24 9.41 30.92
CA GLY A 183 -10.72 10.09 29.71
C GLY A 183 -9.64 10.14 28.63
N ILE A 184 -10.04 10.04 27.36
CA ILE A 184 -9.16 10.23 26.19
C ILE A 184 -9.84 11.08 25.11
N ALA A 185 -9.08 11.96 24.46
CA ALA A 185 -9.55 12.69 23.28
C ALA A 185 -8.40 12.92 22.29
N PHE A 186 -8.71 12.90 20.99
CA PHE A 186 -7.79 13.30 19.94
C PHE A 186 -7.99 14.78 19.61
N LEU A 187 -6.93 15.58 19.78
CA LEU A 187 -6.93 17.02 19.52
C LEU A 187 -5.97 17.30 18.36
N HIS A 188 -6.44 17.98 17.33
CA HIS A 188 -5.62 18.31 16.17
C HIS A 188 -5.87 19.73 15.68
N GLY A 189 -4.93 20.23 14.88
CA GLY A 189 -5.09 21.41 14.03
C GLY A 189 -4.74 21.04 12.59
N PRO A 190 -5.30 21.70 11.57
CA PRO A 190 -6.32 22.74 11.64
C PRO A 190 -7.71 22.21 12.06
N GLY A 191 -8.59 23.11 12.52
CA GLY A 191 -9.96 22.83 12.96
C GLY A 191 -10.66 24.12 13.42
N ASP A 192 -11.95 24.04 13.75
CA ASP A 192 -12.75 25.22 14.15
C ASP A 192 -12.30 25.81 15.49
N MET A 193 -11.78 24.97 16.39
CA MET A 193 -11.24 25.36 17.69
C MET A 193 -9.74 25.03 17.77
N GLY A 194 -8.98 25.92 18.42
CA GLY A 194 -7.56 25.67 18.70
C GLY A 194 -7.35 24.56 19.74
N ILE A 195 -6.16 23.94 19.73
CA ILE A 195 -5.79 22.89 20.68
C ILE A 195 -5.83 23.42 22.12
N ALA A 196 -5.38 24.66 22.37
CA ALA A 196 -5.51 25.30 23.69
C ALA A 196 -6.98 25.43 24.13
N ASP A 197 -7.87 25.81 23.20
CA ASP A 197 -9.30 25.96 23.50
C ASP A 197 -9.93 24.63 23.89
N ARG A 198 -9.62 23.58 23.13
CA ARG A 198 -10.08 22.23 23.43
C ARG A 198 -9.51 21.72 24.75
N PHE A 199 -8.21 21.92 25.01
CA PHE A 199 -7.60 21.51 26.26
C PHE A 199 -8.22 22.20 27.48
N VAL A 200 -8.37 23.53 27.43
CA VAL A 200 -8.99 24.30 28.52
C VAL A 200 -10.45 23.90 28.73
N SER A 201 -11.21 23.66 27.65
CA SER A 201 -12.59 23.18 27.75
C SER A 201 -12.67 21.80 28.42
N LEU A 202 -11.71 20.92 28.18
CA LEU A 202 -11.67 19.57 28.78
C LEU A 202 -11.19 19.55 30.24
N VAL A 203 -10.59 20.64 30.74
CA VAL A 203 -10.35 20.85 32.17
C VAL A 203 -11.63 21.35 32.88
N ASP A 204 -12.59 21.87 32.12
CA ASP A 204 -13.95 22.20 32.58
C ASP A 204 -14.02 23.21 33.74
N GLY A 205 -13.14 24.22 33.71
CA GLY A 205 -13.14 25.31 34.70
C GLY A 205 -12.77 24.90 36.13
N VAL A 206 -12.37 23.65 36.35
CA VAL A 206 -11.89 23.17 37.65
C VAL A 206 -10.62 23.92 38.04
N LYS A 207 -10.51 24.27 39.33
CA LYS A 207 -9.33 24.97 39.85
C LYS A 207 -8.06 24.14 39.61
N VAL A 208 -7.12 24.71 38.87
CA VAL A 208 -5.82 24.10 38.63
C VAL A 208 -4.86 24.42 39.77
N GLU A 209 -4.31 23.39 40.40
CA GLU A 209 -3.34 23.50 41.48
C GLU A 209 -1.93 23.71 40.92
N ALA A 210 -1.57 22.97 39.87
CA ALA A 210 -0.29 23.09 39.21
C ALA A 210 -0.43 22.96 37.69
N LEU A 211 0.25 23.84 36.96
CA LEU A 211 0.45 23.72 35.52
C LEU A 211 1.92 23.38 35.28
N MET A 212 2.21 22.19 34.76
CA MET A 212 3.54 21.77 34.34
C MET A 212 3.65 21.76 32.83
N VAL A 213 4.72 22.32 32.28
CA VAL A 213 4.94 22.36 30.82
C VAL A 213 6.36 21.94 30.49
N ILE A 214 6.48 20.91 29.66
CA ILE A 214 7.72 20.44 29.04
C ILE A 214 7.61 20.76 27.56
N SER A 215 8.51 21.60 27.04
CA SER A 215 8.55 21.96 25.63
C SER A 215 9.99 22.29 25.22
N PRO A 216 10.48 21.79 24.08
CA PRO A 216 11.79 22.17 23.56
C PRO A 216 11.79 23.60 23.00
N TYR A 217 10.65 24.06 22.46
CA TYR A 217 10.51 25.36 21.79
C TYR A 217 9.39 26.19 22.41
N TRP A 218 9.56 27.51 22.37
CA TRP A 218 8.70 28.48 23.06
C TRP A 218 8.49 29.74 22.19
N ASP A 219 7.36 30.43 22.39
CA ASP A 219 7.22 31.79 21.85
C ASP A 219 8.27 32.70 22.50
N HIS A 220 8.89 33.62 21.75
CA HIS A 220 9.90 34.54 22.27
C HIS A 220 9.41 35.35 23.50
N ASP A 221 8.12 35.66 23.57
CA ASP A 221 7.48 36.39 24.66
C ASP A 221 6.69 35.49 25.63
N LEU A 222 6.74 34.17 25.44
CA LEU A 222 5.95 33.16 26.16
C LEU A 222 4.43 33.36 26.04
N ALA A 223 3.94 33.90 24.93
CA ALA A 223 2.51 34.19 24.72
C ALA A 223 1.58 32.99 24.98
N ALA A 224 1.88 31.80 24.45
CA ALA A 224 1.04 30.62 24.67
C ALA A 224 0.99 30.17 26.13
N LEU A 225 2.14 30.19 26.83
CA LEU A 225 2.19 29.87 28.25
C LEU A 225 1.40 30.89 29.08
N ALA A 226 1.51 32.17 28.73
CA ALA A 226 0.75 33.25 29.36
C ALA A 226 -0.75 33.11 29.13
N ASP A 227 -1.17 32.71 27.92
CA ASP A 227 -2.58 32.43 27.61
C ASP A 227 -3.13 31.28 28.45
N LEU A 228 -2.44 30.13 28.48
CA LEU A 228 -2.82 28.97 29.29
C LEU A 228 -2.91 29.33 30.77
N SER A 229 -1.90 30.04 31.29
CA SER A 229 -1.90 30.51 32.68
C SER A 229 -3.10 31.40 33.00
N ARG A 230 -3.42 32.35 32.12
CA ARG A 230 -4.58 33.23 32.30
C ARG A 230 -5.89 32.47 32.35
N ARG A 231 -6.04 31.45 31.49
CA ARG A 231 -7.31 30.71 31.31
C ARG A 231 -7.52 29.62 32.36
N LEU A 232 -6.45 28.93 32.73
CA LEU A 232 -6.48 27.85 33.73
C LEU A 232 -6.30 28.38 35.16
N SER A 233 -5.77 29.60 35.33
CA SER A 233 -5.48 30.24 36.62
C SER A 233 -4.79 29.31 37.63
N PRO A 234 -3.66 28.67 37.26
CA PRO A 234 -3.01 27.69 38.12
C PRO A 234 -2.41 28.34 39.36
N THR A 235 -2.42 27.62 40.49
CA THR A 235 -1.80 28.13 41.74
C THR A 235 -0.28 28.23 41.61
N ARG A 236 0.35 27.33 40.84
CA ARG A 236 1.77 27.38 40.49
C ARG A 236 2.02 26.90 39.06
N ILE A 237 3.05 27.44 38.43
CA ILE A 237 3.54 27.02 37.11
C ILE A 237 4.93 26.41 37.29
N ILE A 238 5.16 25.20 36.79
CA ILE A 238 6.43 24.48 36.92
C ILE A 238 6.98 24.22 35.51
N LEU A 239 8.19 24.70 35.24
CA LEU A 239 8.87 24.52 33.96
C LEU A 239 10.18 23.75 34.17
N PRO A 240 10.21 22.45 33.86
CA PRO A 240 11.45 21.69 33.77
C PRO A 240 12.24 22.13 32.53
N ILE A 241 13.41 22.74 32.74
CA ILE A 241 14.27 23.28 31.68
C ILE A 241 15.69 22.69 31.85
N ASP A 242 16.31 22.25 30.74
CA ASP A 242 17.71 21.83 30.75
C ASP A 242 18.58 23.06 31.03
N ARG A 243 19.44 22.99 32.04
CA ARG A 243 20.25 24.12 32.51
C ARG A 243 21.28 24.62 31.47
N ASN A 244 21.74 23.73 30.61
CA ASN A 244 22.86 23.98 29.70
C ASN A 244 22.44 23.99 28.23
N HIS A 245 21.37 23.27 27.87
CA HIS A 245 20.94 23.09 26.49
C HIS A 245 19.45 23.44 26.33
N HIS A 246 19.12 24.73 26.24
CA HIS A 246 17.76 25.20 26.07
C HIS A 246 17.64 26.40 25.13
N GLU A 247 16.43 26.59 24.60
CA GLU A 247 16.02 27.80 23.86
C GLU A 247 15.05 28.68 24.67
N PHE A 248 14.85 28.37 25.95
CA PHE A 248 13.87 29.09 26.79
C PHE A 248 14.19 30.60 26.85
N PRO A 249 13.22 31.50 26.56
CA PRO A 249 13.43 32.94 26.54
C PRO A 249 13.46 33.52 27.96
N VAL A 250 14.64 33.48 28.58
CA VAL A 250 14.88 33.92 29.97
C VAL A 250 14.52 35.39 30.22
N ASP A 251 14.59 36.23 29.19
CA ASP A 251 14.29 37.66 29.26
C ASP A 251 12.80 38.00 29.12
N ALA A 252 11.96 37.02 28.74
CA ALA A 252 10.53 37.23 28.62
C ALA A 252 9.92 37.63 29.99
N PRO A 253 9.12 38.71 30.08
CA PRO A 253 8.55 39.14 31.36
C PRO A 253 7.76 38.06 32.11
N PHE A 254 7.11 37.16 31.37
CA PHE A 254 6.34 36.06 31.94
C PHE A 254 7.22 34.99 32.60
N ALA A 255 8.49 34.83 32.20
CA ALA A 255 9.39 33.81 32.74
C ALA A 255 9.53 33.90 34.27
N ARG A 256 9.47 35.12 34.83
CA ARG A 256 9.55 35.39 36.28
C ARG A 256 8.35 34.88 37.08
N LYS A 257 7.24 34.53 36.43
CA LYS A 257 6.04 33.98 37.08
C LYS A 257 6.09 32.47 37.21
N ALA A 258 7.04 31.81 36.54
CA ALA A 258 7.17 30.37 36.54
C ALA A 258 8.25 29.91 37.55
N ARG A 259 8.01 28.77 38.18
CA ARG A 259 9.03 28.04 38.93
C ARG A 259 9.84 27.21 37.94
N ILE A 260 11.08 27.61 37.70
CA ILE A 260 12.00 26.83 36.86
C ILE A 260 12.67 25.76 37.72
N VAL A 261 12.73 24.53 37.22
CA VAL A 261 13.44 23.41 37.85
C VAL A 261 14.35 22.76 36.83
N ASP A 262 15.44 22.14 37.29
CA ASP A 262 16.33 21.41 36.39
C ASP A 262 15.60 20.18 35.83
N LEU A 263 15.57 20.07 34.50
CA LEU A 263 14.94 18.96 33.81
C LEU A 263 15.54 17.62 34.25
N HIS A 264 16.85 17.52 34.50
CA HIS A 264 17.58 16.31 34.92
C HIS A 264 16.90 14.97 34.53
N TRP A 265 16.63 14.80 33.24
CA TRP A 265 15.89 13.64 32.75
C TRP A 265 16.77 12.38 32.93
N PRO A 266 16.23 11.22 33.36
CA PRO A 266 17.04 10.02 33.66
C PRO A 266 17.91 9.51 32.50
N SER A 267 17.60 9.94 31.29
CA SER A 267 18.29 9.55 30.06
C SER A 267 19.31 10.63 29.67
N ARG A 268 20.47 10.20 29.17
CA ARG A 268 21.44 11.11 28.52
C ARG A 268 20.97 11.62 27.15
N ARG A 269 19.77 11.25 26.71
CA ARG A 269 19.17 11.65 25.43
C ARG A 269 18.63 13.07 25.54
N PHE A 270 18.68 13.81 24.43
CA PHE A 270 18.02 15.10 24.33
C PHE A 270 16.50 14.96 24.53
N THR A 271 15.93 15.74 25.45
CA THR A 271 14.50 15.72 25.74
C THR A 271 13.76 16.59 24.75
N HIS A 272 13.02 15.95 23.86
CA HIS A 272 12.21 16.61 22.83
C HIS A 272 10.70 16.40 23.05
N ALA A 273 10.33 15.73 24.15
CA ALA A 273 8.94 15.54 24.57
C ALA A 273 8.21 16.87 24.75
N LYS A 274 6.91 16.86 24.43
CA LYS A 274 6.01 18.01 24.50
C LYS A 274 4.81 17.61 25.33
N ILE A 275 4.74 18.12 26.56
CA ILE A 275 3.78 17.68 27.57
C ILE A 275 3.27 18.90 28.34
N ILE A 276 1.96 19.02 28.47
CA ILE A 276 1.28 20.01 29.30
C ILE A 276 0.40 19.25 30.29
N ILE A 277 0.57 19.51 31.58
CA ILE A 277 -0.20 18.87 32.66
C ILE A 277 -0.86 19.94 33.51
N ALA A 278 -2.19 19.92 33.54
CA ALA A 278 -2.99 20.68 34.49
C ALA A 278 -3.49 19.74 35.59
N SER A 279 -2.86 19.82 36.77
CA SER A 279 -3.27 19.05 37.95
C SER A 279 -4.36 19.78 38.71
N THR A 280 -5.46 19.09 38.97
CA THR A 280 -6.58 19.55 39.80
C THR A 280 -6.69 18.67 41.04
N ALA A 281 -7.62 19.01 41.95
CA ALA A 281 -7.89 18.20 43.14
C ALA A 281 -8.37 16.76 42.81
N HIS A 282 -9.01 16.56 41.65
CA HIS A 282 -9.67 15.30 41.30
C HIS A 282 -9.04 14.56 40.13
N HIS A 283 -8.32 15.26 39.24
CA HIS A 283 -7.73 14.66 38.06
C HIS A 283 -6.44 15.37 37.64
N ASP A 284 -5.54 14.62 37.00
CA ASP A 284 -4.48 15.17 36.18
C ASP A 284 -4.94 15.18 34.72
N HIS A 285 -4.93 16.37 34.10
CA HIS A 285 -5.27 16.58 32.69
C HIS A 285 -4.00 16.76 31.88
N ILE A 286 -3.71 15.83 30.97
CA ILE A 286 -2.47 15.79 30.20
C ILE A 286 -2.80 16.08 28.74
N LEU A 287 -2.02 16.94 28.11
CA LEU A 287 -1.94 17.10 26.67
C LEU A 287 -0.52 16.80 26.21
N PHE A 288 -0.36 15.89 25.26
CA PHE A 288 0.95 15.58 24.67
C PHE A 288 0.82 15.19 23.20
N GLY A 289 1.93 15.28 22.47
CA GLY A 289 1.99 14.95 21.05
C GLY A 289 2.96 15.88 20.33
N SER A 290 2.52 16.40 19.19
CA SER A 290 3.38 17.22 18.33
C SER A 290 3.46 18.69 18.71
N ALA A 291 2.47 19.25 19.42
CA ALA A 291 2.41 20.68 19.68
C ALA A 291 3.43 21.16 20.73
N ASN A 292 4.27 22.12 20.35
CA ASN A 292 5.10 22.89 21.30
C ASN A 292 4.23 23.87 22.10
N CYS A 293 4.74 24.39 23.22
CA CYS A 293 4.12 25.51 23.94
C CYS A 293 4.34 26.85 23.21
N THR A 294 3.69 26.98 22.05
CA THR A 294 3.77 28.14 21.15
C THR A 294 2.38 28.48 20.63
N SER A 295 2.17 29.75 20.30
CA SER A 295 0.87 30.23 19.81
C SER A 295 0.57 29.66 18.42
N ALA A 296 1.61 29.41 17.62
CA ALA A 296 1.50 28.77 16.31
C ALA A 296 0.98 27.33 16.41
N ALA A 297 1.35 26.57 17.45
CA ALA A 297 0.92 25.18 17.63
C ALA A 297 -0.40 25.05 18.41
N LEU A 298 -0.55 25.78 19.52
CA LEU A 298 -1.70 25.63 20.41
C LEU A 298 -2.88 26.52 20.03
N GLY A 299 -2.63 27.63 19.33
CA GLY A 299 -3.57 28.73 19.18
C GLY A 299 -3.63 29.60 20.43
N SER A 300 -4.62 30.49 20.46
CA SER A 300 -4.95 31.34 21.61
C SER A 300 -6.48 31.46 21.72
N GLY A 301 -7.00 32.04 22.80
CA GLY A 301 -8.46 32.12 23.03
C GLY A 301 -9.27 32.57 21.80
N GLY A 302 -10.02 31.65 21.19
CA GLY A 302 -10.88 31.89 20.02
C GLY A 302 -10.16 31.94 18.67
N MET A 303 -8.85 31.68 18.63
CA MET A 303 -8.03 31.69 17.42
C MET A 303 -7.24 30.38 17.30
N PRO A 304 -7.48 29.56 16.26
CA PRO A 304 -6.75 28.31 16.07
C PRO A 304 -5.25 28.57 15.80
N GLY A 305 -4.43 27.58 16.12
CA GLY A 305 -3.01 27.59 15.78
C GLY A 305 -2.81 27.62 14.26
N ALA A 306 -1.70 28.23 13.82
CA ALA A 306 -1.32 28.27 12.41
C ALA A 306 -0.80 26.91 11.90
N ASN A 307 -0.18 26.12 12.78
CA ASN A 307 0.37 24.81 12.44
C ASN A 307 -0.70 23.74 12.37
N ALA A 308 -0.51 22.77 11.48
CA ALA A 308 -1.18 21.50 11.62
C ALA A 308 -0.47 20.68 12.71
N GLU A 309 -1.23 20.14 13.66
CA GLU A 309 -0.70 19.45 14.84
C GLU A 309 -1.62 18.27 15.18
N ALA A 310 -1.09 17.30 15.91
CA ALA A 310 -1.81 16.14 16.43
C ALA A 310 -1.34 15.84 17.87
N CYS A 311 -2.30 15.80 18.78
CA CYS A 311 -2.11 15.61 20.21
C CYS A 311 -3.17 14.66 20.77
N ILE A 312 -2.84 14.05 21.90
CA ILE A 312 -3.76 13.27 22.72
C ILE A 312 -3.94 13.99 24.05
N TYR A 313 -5.21 14.14 24.42
CA TYR A 313 -5.61 14.50 25.77
C TYR A 313 -5.87 13.23 26.58
N ARG A 314 -5.44 13.23 27.85
CA ARG A 314 -5.80 12.22 28.84
C ARG A 314 -6.32 12.90 30.12
N ARG A 315 -7.38 12.34 30.70
CA ARG A 315 -7.83 12.64 32.07
C ARG A 315 -7.54 11.43 32.94
N LEU A 316 -6.61 11.55 33.86
CA LEU A 316 -6.19 10.46 34.76
C LEU A 316 -6.53 10.79 36.22
N PRO A 317 -6.54 9.79 37.11
CA PRO A 317 -6.57 10.03 38.55
C PRO A 317 -5.44 10.97 39.00
N PRO A 318 -5.59 11.69 40.12
CA PRO A 318 -4.56 12.58 40.64
C PRO A 318 -3.26 11.83 40.88
N GLY A 319 -2.13 12.34 40.38
CA GLY A 319 -0.81 11.75 40.57
C GLY A 319 -0.42 10.71 39.52
N ALA A 320 -1.38 10.02 38.91
CA ALA A 320 -1.10 8.90 37.99
C ALA A 320 -0.25 9.32 36.78
N ALA A 321 -0.51 10.51 36.24
CA ALA A 321 0.28 11.09 35.14
C ALA A 321 1.76 11.26 35.52
N ARG A 322 1.98 11.72 36.75
CA ARG A 322 3.28 12.10 37.27
C ARG A 322 4.09 10.86 37.63
N GLU A 323 3.45 9.86 38.20
CA GLU A 323 4.05 8.56 38.47
C GLU A 323 4.46 7.87 37.16
N ALA A 324 3.53 7.74 36.20
CA ALA A 324 3.76 7.03 34.95
C ALA A 324 4.88 7.64 34.09
N LEU A 325 5.00 8.96 34.09
CA LEU A 325 6.02 9.69 33.34
C LEU A 325 7.25 10.04 34.19
N GLY A 326 7.27 9.65 35.47
CA GLY A 326 8.37 9.91 36.41
C GLY A 326 8.61 11.41 36.71
N LEU A 327 7.56 12.23 36.68
CA LEU A 327 7.60 13.70 36.77
C LEU A 327 7.50 14.23 38.20
N GLU A 328 7.21 13.37 39.19
CA GLU A 328 7.10 13.73 40.61
C GLU A 328 8.33 14.49 41.13
N ARG A 329 9.50 14.11 40.61
CA ARG A 329 10.80 14.71 40.94
C ARG A 329 10.82 16.23 40.84
N TRP A 330 10.00 16.83 39.99
CA TRP A 330 10.02 18.27 39.70
C TRP A 330 9.04 19.10 40.52
N ILE A 331 8.07 18.44 41.15
CA ILE A 331 7.02 19.13 41.92
C ILE A 331 7.61 19.75 43.17
N ASP A 332 8.52 19.01 43.81
CA ASP A 332 9.17 19.39 45.05
C ASP A 332 10.66 19.74 44.85
N ALA A 333 11.19 19.64 43.62
CA ALA A 333 12.56 20.05 43.30
C ALA A 333 12.82 21.52 43.65
N GLU A 334 14.02 21.80 44.18
CA GLU A 334 14.42 23.18 44.43
C GLU A 334 14.38 24.01 43.14
N PRO A 335 13.74 25.20 43.16
CA PRO A 335 13.75 26.08 42.01
C PRO A 335 15.17 26.53 41.67
N ILE A 336 15.50 26.54 40.38
CA ILE A 336 16.70 27.21 39.87
C ILE A 336 16.37 28.65 39.49
N LYS A 337 17.31 29.58 39.69
CA LYS A 337 17.09 30.97 39.27
C LYS A 337 17.23 31.06 37.76
N LEU A 338 16.52 31.99 37.13
CA LEU A 338 16.71 32.28 35.70
C LEU A 338 18.16 32.65 35.36
N SER A 339 18.87 33.28 36.29
CA SER A 339 20.30 33.61 36.15
C SER A 339 21.23 32.39 36.20
N ASP A 340 20.75 31.23 36.64
CA ASP A 340 21.53 29.99 36.74
C ASP A 340 21.47 29.17 35.45
N LEU A 341 20.61 29.57 34.51
CA LEU A 341 20.51 29.02 33.16
C LEU A 341 21.62 29.57 32.27
N SER A 342 22.15 28.73 31.39
CA SER A 342 23.09 29.18 30.36
C SER A 342 22.41 30.11 29.35
N PRO A 343 23.15 30.91 28.58
CA PRO A 343 22.56 31.67 27.48
C PRO A 343 21.79 30.74 26.53
N PRO A 344 20.59 31.14 26.05
CA PRO A 344 19.82 30.31 25.13
C PRO A 344 20.62 29.96 23.88
N ILE A 345 20.58 28.70 23.47
CA ILE A 345 21.23 28.24 22.24
C ILE A 345 20.35 28.67 21.07
N ALA A 346 20.78 29.68 20.30
CA ALA A 346 20.06 30.08 19.11
C ALA A 346 20.23 29.02 18.00
N THR A 347 19.16 28.34 17.62
CA THR A 347 19.14 27.51 16.41
C THR A 347 18.94 28.38 15.18
N ILE A 348 19.68 28.08 14.12
CA ILE A 348 19.52 28.78 12.84
C ILE A 348 18.18 28.35 12.23
N PRO A 349 17.26 29.28 11.93
CA PRO A 349 15.98 28.93 11.34
C PRO A 349 16.18 28.23 9.99
N ILE A 350 15.42 27.16 9.77
CA ILE A 350 15.38 26.50 8.46
C ILE A 350 14.79 27.50 7.46
N PRO A 351 15.42 27.74 6.29
CA PRO A 351 14.95 28.72 5.31
C PRO A 351 13.77 28.15 4.49
N LEU A 352 12.65 27.89 5.18
CA LEU A 352 11.44 27.24 4.67
C LEU A 352 10.88 27.93 3.42
N ASP A 353 10.84 29.27 3.39
CA ASP A 353 10.34 30.05 2.26
C ASP A 353 11.26 29.94 1.03
N ALA A 354 12.58 29.93 1.25
CA ALA A 354 13.56 29.77 0.18
C ALA A 354 13.49 28.37 -0.44
N ILE A 355 13.26 27.34 0.39
CA ILE A 355 13.07 25.96 -0.06
C ILE A 355 11.76 25.86 -0.87
N GLN A 356 10.65 26.38 -0.32
CA GLN A 356 9.35 26.40 -0.98
C GLN A 356 9.44 27.09 -2.35
N ALA A 357 10.23 28.16 -2.45
CA ALA A 357 10.36 28.90 -3.68
C ALA A 357 11.07 28.15 -4.83
N ARG A 358 11.80 27.09 -4.50
CA ARG A 358 12.56 26.27 -5.45
C ARG A 358 11.91 24.93 -5.75
N GLN A 359 10.71 24.64 -5.27
CA GLN A 359 10.07 23.35 -5.52
C GLN A 359 9.57 23.23 -6.97
N PRO A 360 9.80 22.09 -7.65
CA PRO A 360 9.29 21.87 -9.00
C PRO A 360 7.80 21.47 -9.04
N GLY A 361 7.23 21.05 -7.92
CA GLY A 361 5.91 20.42 -7.86
C GLY A 361 6.00 18.90 -7.68
N THR A 362 4.97 18.17 -8.10
CA THR A 362 4.89 16.71 -7.96
C THR A 362 4.92 16.00 -9.30
N PHE A 363 5.50 14.79 -9.33
CA PHE A 363 5.63 13.97 -10.52
C PHE A 363 5.10 12.56 -10.28
N GLU A 364 4.30 12.07 -11.22
CA GLU A 364 3.72 10.73 -11.22
C GLU A 364 3.99 10.08 -12.58
N LEU A 365 4.43 8.83 -12.61
CA LEU A 365 4.47 8.02 -13.83
C LEU A 365 3.25 7.08 -13.82
N HIS A 366 2.43 7.20 -14.86
CA HIS A 366 1.22 6.40 -15.03
C HIS A 366 0.93 6.13 -16.51
N GLN A 367 0.76 4.87 -16.89
CA GLN A 367 0.47 4.40 -18.25
C GLN A 367 1.46 4.96 -19.28
N GLY A 368 2.75 4.99 -18.91
CA GLY A 368 3.83 5.54 -19.74
C GLY A 368 3.80 7.06 -19.95
N GLN A 369 2.96 7.78 -19.22
CA GLN A 369 2.91 9.23 -19.20
C GLN A 369 3.50 9.76 -17.89
N LEU A 370 4.40 10.74 -18.01
CA LEU A 370 4.80 11.56 -16.88
C LEU A 370 3.75 12.64 -16.65
N ILE A 371 3.10 12.57 -15.51
CA ILE A 371 2.12 13.56 -15.03
C ILE A 371 2.84 14.48 -14.05
N TRP A 372 2.92 15.75 -14.39
CA TRP A 372 3.52 16.81 -13.57
C TRP A 372 2.44 17.76 -13.08
N THR A 373 2.42 18.02 -11.77
CA THR A 373 1.62 19.09 -11.18
C THR A 373 2.57 20.19 -10.68
N PRO A 374 2.66 21.33 -11.38
CA PRO A 374 3.58 22.40 -11.02
C PRO A 374 3.30 22.97 -9.63
N ALA A 375 4.35 23.28 -8.86
CA ALA A 375 4.22 23.95 -7.56
C ALA A 375 3.66 25.38 -7.68
N ARG A 376 3.78 26.01 -8.86
CA ARG A 376 3.28 27.36 -9.15
C ARG A 376 2.59 27.37 -10.50
N ALA A 377 1.48 28.11 -10.57
CA ALA A 377 0.82 28.37 -11.85
C ALA A 377 1.71 29.20 -12.78
N GLY A 378 1.55 29.05 -14.09
CA GLY A 378 2.20 29.91 -15.08
C GLY A 378 3.65 29.58 -15.46
N ILE A 379 4.23 28.46 -14.98
CA ILE A 379 5.54 27.99 -15.45
C ILE A 379 5.41 27.60 -16.93
N GLY A 380 5.89 28.40 -17.88
CA GLY A 380 5.67 28.18 -19.33
C GLY A 380 6.89 27.69 -20.12
N ALA A 381 8.08 27.72 -19.53
CA ALA A 381 9.34 27.45 -20.20
C ALA A 381 10.29 26.69 -19.27
N GLY A 382 11.39 26.17 -19.84
CA GLY A 382 12.38 25.36 -19.14
C GLY A 382 12.26 23.88 -19.47
N ASP A 383 12.99 23.08 -18.72
CA ASP A 383 13.20 21.66 -18.97
C ASP A 383 13.00 20.85 -17.69
N ILE A 384 12.22 19.78 -17.78
CA ILE A 384 12.11 18.76 -16.73
C ILE A 384 13.22 17.75 -16.96
N GLN A 385 14.25 17.81 -16.11
CA GLN A 385 15.31 16.81 -16.09
C GLN A 385 14.81 15.57 -15.37
N LEU A 386 15.02 14.42 -15.98
CA LEU A 386 14.67 13.10 -15.47
C LEU A 386 15.93 12.43 -14.92
N LEU A 387 15.88 11.91 -13.70
CA LEU A 387 17.05 11.40 -13.00
C LEU A 387 16.84 9.99 -12.43
N ASP A 388 17.95 9.26 -12.34
CA ASP A 388 18.02 7.93 -11.73
C ASP A 388 18.04 8.00 -10.19
N ARG A 389 18.12 6.83 -9.55
CA ARG A 389 18.20 6.70 -8.09
C ARG A 389 19.39 7.43 -7.43
N SER A 390 20.45 7.70 -8.19
CA SER A 390 21.66 8.40 -7.75
C SER A 390 21.65 9.87 -8.16
N ALA A 391 20.48 10.40 -8.55
CA ALA A 391 20.31 11.75 -9.10
C ALA A 391 21.20 12.05 -10.32
N ARG A 392 21.53 11.04 -11.12
CA ARG A 392 22.19 11.23 -12.42
C ARG A 392 21.14 11.44 -13.50
N MET A 393 21.38 12.41 -14.38
CA MET A 393 20.47 12.74 -15.46
C MET A 393 20.40 11.59 -16.47
N ILE A 394 19.18 11.11 -16.75
CA ILE A 394 18.88 10.09 -17.75
C ILE A 394 18.33 10.73 -19.02
N GLY A 395 17.52 11.78 -18.87
CA GLY A 395 16.83 12.41 -19.99
C GLY A 395 16.25 13.76 -19.62
N THR A 396 15.61 14.41 -20.58
CA THR A 396 14.99 15.73 -20.40
C THR A 396 13.74 15.84 -21.24
N ILE A 397 12.70 16.45 -20.68
CA ILE A 397 11.45 16.76 -21.38
C ILE A 397 11.24 18.28 -21.33
N PRO A 398 11.21 18.98 -22.47
CA PRO A 398 10.90 20.40 -22.50
C PRO A 398 9.52 20.68 -21.93
N VAL A 399 9.40 21.69 -21.06
CA VAL A 399 8.12 22.13 -20.50
C VAL A 399 7.05 22.40 -21.59
N PRO A 400 7.38 23.02 -22.74
CA PRO A 400 6.41 23.22 -23.82
C PRO A 400 5.86 21.94 -24.47
N SER A 401 6.53 20.79 -24.28
CA SER A 401 6.08 19.50 -24.81
C SER A 401 4.98 18.84 -23.96
N PHE A 402 4.71 19.37 -22.77
CA PHE A 402 3.64 18.87 -21.91
C PHE A 402 2.27 19.38 -22.37
N ILE A 403 1.30 18.48 -22.42
CA ILE A 403 -0.10 18.80 -22.67
C ILE A 403 -0.78 19.09 -21.33
N GLN A 404 -1.39 20.27 -21.21
CA GLN A 404 -2.14 20.68 -20.01
C GLN A 404 -3.55 20.08 -20.03
N ILE A 405 -3.91 19.32 -18.99
CA ILE A 405 -5.23 18.71 -18.79
C ILE A 405 -5.58 18.82 -17.30
N ASP A 406 -6.70 19.45 -16.95
CA ASP A 406 -7.22 19.57 -15.58
C ASP A 406 -6.20 20.06 -14.54
N GLY A 407 -5.45 21.11 -14.87
CA GLY A 407 -4.43 21.67 -13.99
C GLY A 407 -3.12 20.86 -13.91
N ARG A 408 -3.09 19.67 -14.51
CA ARG A 408 -1.90 18.81 -14.61
C ARG A 408 -1.30 18.86 -16.01
N ARG A 409 -0.05 18.44 -16.12
CA ARG A 409 0.73 18.40 -17.35
C ARG A 409 1.14 16.99 -17.66
N ARG A 410 0.98 16.55 -18.92
CA ARG A 410 1.31 15.18 -19.32
C ARG A 410 2.28 15.17 -20.49
N ALA A 411 3.29 14.32 -20.42
CA ALA A 411 4.19 14.04 -21.53
C ALA A 411 4.50 12.53 -21.60
N PRO A 412 4.63 11.95 -22.80
CA PRO A 412 5.02 10.55 -22.93
C PRO A 412 6.47 10.34 -22.46
N VAL A 413 6.74 9.17 -21.91
CA VAL A 413 8.08 8.72 -21.52
C VAL A 413 8.38 7.41 -22.23
N GLU A 414 9.57 7.29 -22.79
CA GLU A 414 10.04 6.06 -23.43
C GLU A 414 9.98 4.86 -22.46
N PRO A 415 9.38 3.72 -22.86
CA PRO A 415 9.23 2.54 -22.01
C PRO A 415 10.53 2.02 -21.38
N ALA A 416 11.64 2.13 -22.11
CA ALA A 416 12.96 1.71 -21.63
C ALA A 416 13.41 2.49 -20.37
N LEU A 417 12.93 3.72 -20.18
CA LEU A 417 13.35 4.59 -19.09
C LEU A 417 12.55 4.35 -17.80
N HIS A 418 11.33 3.81 -17.88
CA HIS A 418 10.36 3.75 -16.77
C HIS A 418 10.94 3.14 -15.49
N LYS A 419 11.71 2.05 -15.59
CA LYS A 419 12.33 1.37 -14.43
C LYS A 419 13.46 2.18 -13.79
N SER A 420 14.16 3.01 -14.57
CA SER A 420 15.32 3.78 -14.11
C SER A 420 14.96 5.12 -13.48
N LEU A 421 13.78 5.67 -13.81
CA LEU A 421 13.32 6.96 -13.31
C LEU A 421 12.99 6.91 -11.82
N SER A 422 13.61 7.80 -11.04
CA SER A 422 13.35 7.95 -9.60
C SER A 422 13.05 9.39 -9.21
N PHE A 423 13.74 10.35 -9.83
CA PHE A 423 13.59 11.77 -9.50
C PHE A 423 13.40 12.64 -10.74
N ALA A 424 12.86 13.84 -10.52
CA ALA A 424 12.75 14.89 -11.50
C ALA A 424 13.12 16.24 -10.87
N ARG A 425 13.60 17.18 -11.69
CA ARG A 425 13.76 18.58 -11.31
C ARG A 425 13.46 19.50 -12.49
N LEU A 426 13.00 20.70 -12.19
CA LEU A 426 12.79 21.75 -13.17
C LEU A 426 14.05 22.60 -13.30
N THR A 427 14.44 22.88 -14.54
CA THR A 427 15.49 23.83 -14.88
C THR A 427 14.93 24.94 -15.76
N THR A 428 15.24 26.19 -15.45
CA THR A 428 14.75 27.35 -16.21
C THR A 428 15.86 28.38 -16.30
N GLY A 429 16.58 28.42 -17.42
CA GLY A 429 17.83 29.17 -17.53
C GLY A 429 18.85 28.67 -16.49
N ASP A 430 19.36 29.58 -15.66
CA ASP A 430 20.33 29.26 -14.60
C ASP A 430 19.67 28.77 -13.30
N ILE A 431 18.34 28.77 -13.22
CA ILE A 431 17.61 28.36 -12.00
C ILE A 431 17.35 26.86 -12.04
N VAL A 432 17.84 26.15 -11.02
CA VAL A 432 17.59 24.73 -10.79
C VAL A 432 16.72 24.56 -9.55
N SER A 433 15.61 23.83 -9.70
CA SER A 433 14.71 23.50 -8.60
C SER A 433 15.34 22.50 -7.63
N THR A 434 14.73 22.31 -6.46
CA THR A 434 15.00 21.12 -5.64
C THR A 434 14.64 19.84 -6.39
N LEU A 435 15.20 18.71 -5.96
CA LEU A 435 14.76 17.40 -6.42
C LEU A 435 13.33 17.12 -5.94
N ALA A 436 12.57 16.41 -6.78
CA ALA A 436 11.30 15.80 -6.43
C ALA A 436 11.29 14.34 -6.88
N HIS A 437 10.64 13.48 -6.11
CA HIS A 437 10.49 12.07 -6.48
C HIS A 437 9.44 11.89 -7.58
N ILE A 438 9.61 10.84 -8.37
CA ILE A 438 8.60 10.37 -9.33
C ILE A 438 7.86 9.20 -8.68
N THR A 439 6.56 9.35 -8.48
CA THR A 439 5.72 8.25 -7.97
C THR A 439 5.29 7.32 -9.10
N HIS A 440 5.60 6.03 -9.00
CA HIS A 440 5.24 5.00 -9.96
C HIS A 440 3.90 4.39 -9.60
N ARG A 441 2.83 4.92 -10.19
CA ARG A 441 1.47 4.58 -9.76
C ARG A 441 1.10 3.12 -9.99
N GLU A 442 1.51 2.52 -11.12
CA GLU A 442 1.31 1.07 -11.36
C GLU A 442 2.09 0.22 -10.35
N VAL A 443 3.34 0.58 -10.08
CA VAL A 443 4.22 -0.19 -9.18
C VAL A 443 3.64 -0.21 -7.77
N LEU A 444 3.20 0.95 -7.27
CA LEU A 444 2.53 1.04 -5.97
C LEU A 444 1.22 0.24 -5.95
N ARG A 445 0.43 0.26 -7.02
CA ARG A 445 -0.80 -0.55 -7.10
C ARG A 445 -0.49 -2.04 -7.04
N ALA A 446 0.51 -2.52 -7.79
CA ALA A 446 0.93 -3.92 -7.79
C ALA A 446 1.52 -4.36 -6.44
N ARG A 447 2.14 -3.44 -5.70
CA ARG A 447 2.66 -3.71 -4.34
C ARG A 447 1.55 -3.88 -3.29
N ARG A 448 0.40 -3.21 -3.46
CA ARG A 448 -0.72 -3.29 -2.50
C ARG A 448 -1.39 -4.66 -2.57
N ARG A 449 -1.00 -5.52 -1.63
CA ARG A 449 -1.52 -6.88 -1.50
C ARG A 449 -1.66 -7.24 -0.03
N GLU A 450 -2.72 -7.92 0.33
CA GLU A 450 -2.77 -8.51 1.67
C GLU A 450 -1.74 -9.62 1.75
N VAL A 451 -0.98 -9.65 2.85
CA VAL A 451 -0.11 -10.79 3.11
C VAL A 451 -1.00 -11.99 3.36
N ALA A 452 -0.97 -12.96 2.44
CA ALA A 452 -1.71 -14.19 2.61
C ALA A 452 -1.31 -14.86 3.93
N THR A 453 -2.29 -15.25 4.74
CA THR A 453 -2.08 -15.99 5.99
C THR A 453 -2.86 -17.31 5.98
N GLY A 454 -2.42 -18.29 6.77
CA GLY A 454 -3.13 -19.55 6.96
C GLY A 454 -3.27 -20.42 5.70
N SER A 455 -4.49 -20.82 5.34
CA SER A 455 -4.77 -21.66 4.17
C SER A 455 -4.48 -20.95 2.85
N VAL A 456 -4.67 -19.63 2.77
CA VAL A 456 -4.38 -18.83 1.56
C VAL A 456 -2.88 -18.78 1.30
N ALA A 457 -2.05 -18.61 2.34
CA ALA A 457 -0.59 -18.66 2.22
C ALA A 457 -0.10 -20.02 1.69
N ARG A 458 -0.65 -21.12 2.22
CA ARG A 458 -0.35 -22.49 1.76
C ARG A 458 -0.81 -22.73 0.32
N ALA A 459 -1.93 -22.13 -0.08
CA ALA A 459 -2.42 -22.19 -1.46
C ALA A 459 -1.62 -21.29 -2.42
N LEU A 460 -0.92 -20.27 -1.91
CA LEU A 460 -0.11 -19.35 -2.72
C LEU A 460 1.30 -19.91 -3.04
N ALA A 461 1.93 -20.58 -2.06
CA ALA A 461 3.29 -21.14 -2.18
C ALA A 461 3.57 -21.93 -3.48
N PRO A 462 2.65 -22.78 -3.99
CA PRO A 462 2.87 -23.52 -5.24
C PRO A 462 3.10 -22.63 -6.47
N PHE A 463 2.51 -21.44 -6.48
CA PHE A 463 2.58 -20.51 -7.60
C PHE A 463 3.78 -19.56 -7.51
N THR A 464 4.40 -19.43 -6.34
CA THR A 464 5.56 -18.57 -6.10
C THR A 464 6.89 -19.33 -6.08
N ASP A 465 6.89 -20.58 -5.64
CA ASP A 465 8.11 -21.32 -5.30
C ASP A 465 8.64 -22.17 -6.47
N GLY A 466 8.11 -21.95 -7.67
CA GLY A 466 8.53 -22.66 -8.89
C GLY A 466 8.20 -24.16 -8.88
N ALA A 467 7.10 -24.56 -8.22
CA ALA A 467 6.66 -25.95 -8.19
C ALA A 467 6.31 -26.47 -9.60
N ASP A 468 6.51 -27.78 -9.83
CA ASP A 468 6.07 -28.40 -11.10
C ASP A 468 4.55 -28.30 -11.21
N PHE A 469 4.08 -27.79 -12.34
CA PHE A 469 2.67 -27.51 -12.55
C PHE A 469 1.88 -28.82 -12.51
N ASP A 470 1.05 -29.08 -11.49
CA ASP A 470 0.42 -30.40 -11.29
C ASP A 470 -1.04 -30.32 -10.77
N LEU A 471 -1.77 -31.43 -10.82
CA LEU A 471 -3.23 -31.48 -10.59
C LEU A 471 -3.67 -30.94 -9.23
N TRP A 472 -2.86 -31.14 -8.19
CA TRP A 472 -3.16 -30.64 -6.84
C TRP A 472 -3.16 -29.11 -6.75
N MET A 473 -2.45 -28.41 -7.66
CA MET A 473 -2.47 -26.95 -7.75
C MET A 473 -3.84 -26.41 -8.17
N HIS A 474 -4.72 -27.24 -8.75
CA HIS A 474 -6.11 -26.84 -9.00
C HIS A 474 -6.86 -26.57 -7.69
N GLN A 475 -6.62 -27.36 -6.65
CA GLN A 475 -7.24 -27.10 -5.34
C GLN A 475 -6.70 -25.83 -4.68
N ALA A 476 -5.41 -25.53 -4.91
CA ALA A 476 -4.81 -24.27 -4.51
C ALA A 476 -5.43 -23.09 -5.27
N PHE A 477 -5.60 -23.21 -6.60
CA PHE A 477 -6.34 -22.25 -7.44
C PHE A 477 -7.74 -21.98 -6.89
N GLU A 478 -8.53 -23.02 -6.64
CA GLU A 478 -9.89 -22.90 -6.11
C GLU A 478 -9.92 -22.19 -4.75
N THR A 479 -8.92 -22.44 -3.90
CA THR A 479 -8.80 -21.79 -2.59
C THR A 479 -8.52 -20.30 -2.75
N LEU A 480 -7.63 -19.91 -3.68
CA LEU A 480 -7.29 -18.51 -3.95
C LEU A 480 -8.44 -17.77 -4.64
N ALA A 481 -9.07 -18.37 -5.65
CA ALA A 481 -10.22 -17.80 -6.35
C ALA A 481 -11.42 -17.61 -5.41
N ARG A 482 -11.65 -18.56 -4.48
CA ARG A 482 -12.66 -18.41 -3.44
C ARG A 482 -12.29 -17.33 -2.43
N ALA A 483 -11.02 -17.21 -2.03
CA ALA A 483 -10.58 -16.15 -1.15
C ALA A 483 -10.75 -14.76 -1.79
N ASP A 484 -10.47 -14.62 -3.09
CA ASP A 484 -10.74 -13.40 -3.85
C ASP A 484 -12.24 -13.11 -3.90
N PHE A 485 -13.08 -14.11 -4.20
CA PHE A 485 -14.54 -13.94 -4.23
C PHE A 485 -15.13 -13.56 -2.87
N GLU A 486 -14.72 -14.22 -1.78
CA GLU A 486 -15.13 -13.89 -0.42
C GLU A 486 -14.73 -12.46 -0.04
N SER A 487 -13.54 -12.01 -0.48
CA SER A 487 -13.07 -10.63 -0.22
C SER A 487 -13.90 -9.55 -0.92
N VAL A 488 -14.59 -9.91 -2.02
CA VAL A 488 -15.41 -9.01 -2.84
C VAL A 488 -16.90 -9.08 -2.47
N THR A 489 -17.42 -10.26 -2.11
CA THR A 489 -18.87 -10.49 -1.96
C THR A 489 -19.37 -10.54 -0.52
N GLN A 490 -18.50 -10.75 0.47
CA GLN A 490 -18.91 -10.80 1.87
C GLN A 490 -17.99 -9.93 2.74
N PRO A 491 -18.46 -8.80 3.30
CA PRO A 491 -17.94 -8.40 4.59
C PRO A 491 -18.28 -9.56 5.54
N ARG A 492 -17.29 -10.24 6.10
CA ARG A 492 -17.48 -11.38 7.01
C ARG A 492 -18.42 -10.98 8.15
N GLY A 493 -19.70 -11.27 7.99
CA GLY A 493 -20.71 -11.19 9.04
C GLY A 493 -20.79 -12.54 9.72
N LEU A 494 -20.42 -12.61 11.00
CA LEU A 494 -20.77 -13.76 11.82
C LEU A 494 -22.18 -13.57 12.39
N SER A 495 -23.05 -14.50 12.01
CA SER A 495 -24.25 -15.00 12.69
C SER A 495 -25.28 -14.04 13.29
N ALA A 496 -26.41 -13.99 12.56
CA ALA A 496 -27.79 -14.04 13.05
C ALA A 496 -28.27 -12.99 14.07
N ALA A 497 -28.78 -11.87 13.54
CA ALA A 497 -29.96 -11.21 14.11
C ALA A 497 -30.90 -10.76 12.97
N ARG A 498 -32.20 -10.96 13.19
CA ARG A 498 -33.30 -10.85 12.22
C ARG A 498 -33.34 -9.51 11.45
N PRO A 499 -33.84 -9.51 10.19
CA PRO A 499 -33.99 -8.28 9.41
C PRO A 499 -35.13 -7.42 9.96
N GLN A 500 -34.80 -6.22 10.44
CA GLN A 500 -35.77 -5.12 10.50
C GLN A 500 -35.61 -4.28 9.23
N GLY A 501 -36.64 -4.30 8.39
CA GLY A 501 -36.68 -3.54 7.15
C GLY A 501 -36.71 -2.04 7.41
N ARG A 502 -35.76 -1.33 6.81
CA ARG A 502 -35.86 0.11 6.56
C ARG A 502 -35.37 0.41 5.16
N THR A 503 -36.30 0.82 4.31
CA THR A 503 -36.06 1.41 2.99
C THR A 503 -35.46 2.79 3.16
N ASN A 504 -34.19 2.97 2.79
CA ASN A 504 -33.62 4.29 2.52
C ASN A 504 -33.14 4.33 1.08
N ALA A 505 -33.83 5.14 0.29
CA ALA A 505 -33.46 5.51 -1.06
C ALA A 505 -32.41 6.63 -0.99
N GLY A 506 -31.33 6.51 -1.76
CA GLY A 506 -30.36 7.60 -1.96
C GLY A 506 -28.88 7.22 -1.95
N GLU A 507 -28.50 5.95 -2.08
CA GLU A 507 -27.11 5.59 -2.39
C GLU A 507 -26.83 5.78 -3.89
N PRO A 508 -25.68 6.36 -4.29
CA PRO A 508 -25.26 6.32 -5.69
C PRO A 508 -25.12 4.85 -6.10
N ALA A 509 -25.88 4.46 -7.11
CA ALA A 509 -25.94 3.08 -7.59
C ALA A 509 -24.52 2.54 -7.85
N ALA A 510 -24.24 1.35 -7.31
CA ALA A 510 -23.04 0.58 -7.62
C ALA A 510 -22.82 0.56 -9.14
N PRO A 511 -21.56 0.63 -9.63
CA PRO A 511 -21.26 0.60 -11.05
C PRO A 511 -21.93 -0.63 -11.67
N VAL A 512 -22.86 -0.39 -12.60
CA VAL A 512 -23.68 -1.45 -13.21
C VAL A 512 -22.77 -2.34 -14.04
N PRO A 513 -22.59 -3.63 -13.69
CA PRO A 513 -21.82 -4.57 -14.50
C PRO A 513 -22.42 -4.71 -15.89
N LEU A 514 -21.59 -4.82 -16.93
CA LEU A 514 -22.02 -5.16 -18.29
C LEU A 514 -21.84 -6.65 -18.55
N SER A 515 -22.78 -7.25 -19.25
CA SER A 515 -22.54 -8.56 -19.88
C SER A 515 -21.45 -8.43 -20.96
N TYR A 516 -20.76 -9.55 -21.25
CA TYR A 516 -19.73 -9.59 -22.28
C TYR A 516 -20.24 -9.15 -23.66
N GLU A 517 -21.49 -9.48 -23.98
CA GLU A 517 -22.13 -9.08 -25.24
C GLU A 517 -22.37 -7.56 -25.29
N GLU A 518 -22.88 -6.97 -24.21
CA GLU A 518 -23.04 -5.50 -24.13
C GLU A 518 -21.70 -4.78 -24.17
N PHE A 519 -20.67 -5.31 -23.52
CA PHE A 519 -19.32 -4.75 -23.54
C PHE A 519 -18.72 -4.75 -24.95
N THR A 520 -18.75 -5.89 -25.64
CA THR A 520 -18.23 -6.02 -27.01
C THR A 520 -18.98 -5.15 -28.01
N GLN A 521 -20.30 -4.98 -27.83
CA GLN A 521 -21.13 -4.07 -28.64
C GLN A 521 -20.83 -2.60 -28.34
N ALA A 522 -20.76 -2.18 -27.07
CA ALA A 522 -20.46 -0.79 -26.69
C ALA A 522 -19.09 -0.32 -27.19
N ARG A 523 -18.12 -1.24 -27.21
CA ARG A 523 -16.76 -1.02 -27.71
C ARG A 523 -16.69 -0.79 -29.22
N SER A 524 -17.66 -1.28 -29.99
CA SER A 524 -17.68 -1.17 -31.46
C SER A 524 -17.97 0.25 -31.97
N GLY A 525 -18.48 1.16 -31.11
CA GLY A 525 -18.81 2.55 -31.47
C GLY A 525 -17.71 3.60 -31.20
N LEU A 526 -16.60 3.22 -30.56
CA LEU A 526 -15.53 4.15 -30.14
C LEU A 526 -14.26 3.91 -30.96
N GLY A 527 -14.07 4.69 -32.02
CA GLY A 527 -12.82 4.69 -32.79
C GLY A 527 -11.70 5.40 -32.04
N ARG A 528 -10.88 4.68 -31.28
CA ARG A 528 -9.63 5.18 -30.67
C ARG A 528 -8.54 4.11 -30.65
N SER A 529 -7.29 4.55 -30.81
CA SER A 529 -6.08 3.74 -30.87
C SER A 529 -5.87 2.88 -29.62
N ALA A 530 -5.41 1.64 -29.80
CA ALA A 530 -5.10 0.67 -28.76
C ALA A 530 -4.06 1.20 -27.75
N SER A 531 -4.53 1.72 -26.61
CA SER A 531 -3.71 1.87 -25.40
C SER A 531 -3.64 0.53 -24.65
N ALA A 532 -2.53 0.27 -23.98
CA ALA A 532 -2.33 -0.95 -23.19
C ALA A 532 -3.46 -1.11 -22.16
N GLY A 533 -4.20 -2.22 -22.25
CA GLY A 533 -5.36 -2.48 -21.39
C GLY A 533 -4.97 -2.66 -19.92
N ASP A 534 -5.87 -2.26 -19.02
CA ASP A 534 -5.71 -2.52 -17.59
C ASP A 534 -5.86 -4.02 -17.27
N ASN A 535 -5.22 -4.49 -16.20
CA ASN A 535 -5.33 -5.86 -15.68
C ASN A 535 -6.50 -5.95 -14.71
N SER A 536 -7.51 -6.76 -15.02
CA SER A 536 -8.72 -6.86 -14.19
C SER A 536 -8.51 -7.59 -12.86
N LEU A 537 -7.41 -8.32 -12.73
CA LEU A 537 -7.04 -9.09 -11.52
C LEU A 537 -6.05 -8.36 -10.61
N ALA A 538 -5.65 -7.12 -10.95
CA ALA A 538 -4.62 -6.40 -10.22
C ALA A 538 -4.98 -6.23 -8.74
N GLY A 539 -4.10 -6.68 -7.84
CA GLY A 539 -4.28 -6.59 -6.39
C GLY A 539 -5.13 -7.71 -5.75
N THR A 540 -5.45 -8.77 -6.51
CA THR A 540 -6.06 -10.02 -6.03
C THR A 540 -5.02 -11.15 -5.86
N TYR A 541 -5.36 -12.23 -5.15
CA TYR A 541 -4.53 -13.42 -5.11
C TYR A 541 -4.43 -14.10 -6.48
N SER A 542 -5.48 -14.03 -7.30
CA SER A 542 -5.54 -14.51 -8.68
C SER A 542 -4.50 -13.85 -9.60
N ASP A 543 -3.98 -12.67 -9.26
CA ASP A 543 -2.90 -12.03 -10.03
C ASP A 543 -1.59 -12.84 -9.95
N THR A 544 -1.32 -13.48 -8.81
CA THR A 544 -0.12 -14.33 -8.65
C THR A 544 -0.23 -15.59 -9.52
N ILE A 545 -1.44 -16.14 -9.66
CA ILE A 545 -1.70 -17.26 -10.56
C ILE A 545 -1.51 -16.81 -12.01
N ARG A 546 -2.00 -15.62 -12.37
CA ARG A 546 -1.78 -15.04 -13.70
C ARG A 546 -0.29 -14.88 -14.03
N ASP A 547 0.51 -14.37 -13.08
CA ASP A 547 1.96 -14.26 -13.24
C ASP A 547 2.64 -15.61 -13.47
N PHE A 548 2.24 -16.63 -12.69
CA PHE A 548 2.72 -18.02 -12.89
C PHE A 548 2.36 -18.56 -14.29
N LEU A 549 1.13 -18.37 -14.75
CA LEU A 549 0.69 -18.79 -16.09
C LEU A 549 1.42 -18.01 -17.21
N ASN A 550 1.74 -16.74 -16.98
CA ASN A 550 2.54 -15.93 -17.90
C ASN A 550 3.98 -16.45 -18.00
N LEU A 551 4.60 -16.81 -16.87
CA LEU A 551 5.91 -17.45 -16.86
C LEU A 551 5.91 -18.77 -17.66
N LEU A 552 4.90 -19.63 -17.45
CA LEU A 552 4.75 -20.90 -18.17
C LEU A 552 4.52 -20.71 -19.68
N SER A 553 3.82 -19.64 -20.07
CA SER A 553 3.58 -19.28 -21.48
C SER A 553 4.72 -18.43 -22.09
N GLY A 554 5.93 -18.48 -21.51
CA GLY A 554 7.12 -17.86 -22.11
C GLY A 554 7.21 -16.34 -21.95
N ARG A 555 6.33 -15.75 -21.14
CA ARG A 555 6.35 -14.33 -20.76
C ARG A 555 6.75 -14.22 -19.30
N GLY A 556 8.04 -14.43 -19.03
CA GLY A 556 8.58 -14.12 -17.70
C GLY A 556 8.43 -12.62 -17.40
N PRO A 557 8.42 -12.21 -16.12
CA PRO A 557 8.65 -10.81 -15.79
C PRO A 557 9.93 -10.41 -16.51
N ALA A 558 9.95 -9.27 -17.21
CA ALA A 558 11.13 -8.83 -17.96
C ALA A 558 12.36 -8.86 -17.05
N THR A 559 13.12 -9.96 -17.14
CA THR A 559 14.27 -10.25 -16.32
C THR A 559 15.32 -9.25 -16.73
N ALA A 560 15.64 -8.36 -15.79
CA ALA A 560 16.95 -7.78 -15.72
C ALA A 560 17.93 -8.97 -15.84
N GLN A 561 18.79 -8.93 -16.85
CA GLN A 561 19.94 -9.81 -16.89
C GLN A 561 20.65 -9.64 -15.55
N SER A 562 20.77 -10.75 -14.82
CA SER A 562 21.58 -10.86 -13.62
C SER A 562 23.02 -10.56 -14.01
N THR A 563 23.46 -9.33 -13.77
CA THR A 563 24.87 -9.09 -13.47
C THR A 563 25.04 -9.40 -12.00
N GLU A 564 25.84 -10.44 -11.74
CA GLU A 564 26.44 -10.75 -10.45
C GLU A 564 26.94 -9.46 -9.80
N ASP A 565 26.46 -9.16 -8.59
CA ASP A 565 27.26 -8.53 -7.56
C ASP A 565 26.64 -8.83 -6.19
N ASP A 566 27.48 -9.34 -5.31
CA ASP A 566 27.23 -9.75 -3.94
C ASP A 566 26.58 -8.66 -3.07
N THR A 567 25.58 -9.05 -2.28
CA THR A 567 25.50 -8.59 -0.88
C THR A 567 24.94 -9.71 -0.01
N ALA A 568 25.83 -10.29 0.81
CA ALA A 568 25.49 -11.13 1.93
C ALA A 568 24.54 -10.39 2.89
N PHE A 569 23.40 -10.99 3.17
CA PHE A 569 22.59 -10.66 4.34
C PHE A 569 22.61 -11.91 5.22
N ASP A 570 23.42 -11.86 6.27
CA ASP A 570 23.50 -12.88 7.30
C ASP A 570 22.12 -13.08 7.94
N ASP A 571 21.73 -14.35 8.05
CA ASP A 571 20.58 -14.85 8.77
C ASP A 571 20.89 -14.82 10.28
N PRO A 572 20.21 -14.02 11.12
CA PRO A 572 20.37 -14.13 12.56
C PRO A 572 19.60 -15.34 13.06
N SER A 573 20.38 -16.39 13.32
CA SER A 573 20.08 -17.60 14.09
C SER A 573 18.98 -17.44 15.16
N ASP A 574 18.06 -18.41 15.14
CA ASP A 574 17.03 -18.67 16.14
C ASP A 574 17.60 -18.77 17.57
N GLU A 575 17.18 -17.87 18.45
CA GLU A 575 17.16 -18.12 19.90
C GLU A 575 15.80 -18.72 20.27
N GLN A 576 15.78 -20.01 20.59
CA GLN A 576 14.63 -20.67 21.20
C GLN A 576 14.56 -20.38 22.70
N PRO A 577 13.34 -20.29 23.28
CA PRO A 577 13.15 -20.19 24.72
C PRO A 577 13.20 -21.57 25.40
N ASP A 578 13.85 -21.61 26.56
CA ASP A 578 13.88 -22.74 27.50
C ASP A 578 12.46 -23.19 27.89
N VAL A 579 12.15 -24.47 27.67
CA VAL A 579 11.14 -25.20 28.46
C VAL A 579 11.60 -26.64 28.65
N ASP A 580 11.90 -26.99 29.90
CA ASP A 580 12.11 -28.35 30.36
C ASP A 580 10.97 -29.30 29.96
N ARG A 581 11.32 -30.45 29.38
CA ARG A 581 10.67 -31.75 29.63
C ARG A 581 11.48 -32.89 29.01
N ASP A 582 12.01 -33.73 29.89
CA ASP A 582 12.44 -35.10 29.61
C ASP A 582 11.38 -35.86 28.80
N ASP A 583 11.77 -36.50 27.69
CA ASP A 583 11.69 -37.96 27.62
C ASP A 583 12.50 -38.54 26.45
N ASP A 584 12.98 -39.75 26.72
CA ASP A 584 14.00 -40.55 26.09
C ASP A 584 13.66 -41.04 24.66
N ARG A 585 14.67 -41.10 23.76
CA ARG A 585 15.03 -42.25 22.87
C ARG A 585 15.69 -41.84 21.56
N GLY A 586 16.87 -42.45 21.32
CA GLY A 586 17.19 -43.07 20.04
C GLY A 586 18.22 -42.36 19.16
N ASP A 587 19.48 -42.55 19.53
CA ASP A 587 20.68 -42.19 18.77
C ASP A 587 20.76 -42.94 17.41
N ALA A 588 20.94 -42.20 16.32
CA ALA A 588 21.48 -42.74 15.05
C ALA A 588 22.10 -41.61 14.21
N LYS A 589 23.42 -41.47 14.33
CA LYS A 589 24.28 -40.70 13.42
C LYS A 589 24.06 -41.13 11.96
N ALA A 590 23.87 -40.17 11.07
CA ALA A 590 24.12 -40.33 9.64
C ALA A 590 24.89 -39.10 9.12
N GLU A 591 26.07 -39.38 8.59
CA GLU A 591 27.06 -38.46 8.05
C GLU A 591 26.53 -37.68 6.84
N LEU A 592 26.98 -36.42 6.72
CA LEU A 592 26.84 -35.60 5.52
C LEU A 592 27.48 -36.31 4.32
N ARG A 593 26.67 -36.61 3.31
CA ARG A 593 27.14 -36.90 1.94
C ARG A 593 26.73 -35.77 1.02
N ASP A 594 27.74 -35.13 0.47
CA ASP A 594 27.71 -34.32 -0.74
C ASP A 594 27.40 -35.25 -1.93
N THR A 595 26.19 -35.15 -2.51
CA THR A 595 25.86 -35.74 -3.83
C THR A 595 24.67 -35.03 -4.47
N ASP A 596 24.90 -34.59 -5.72
CA ASP A 596 23.98 -34.58 -6.87
C ASP A 596 22.67 -33.77 -6.83
N LYS A 597 22.55 -32.88 -7.82
CA LYS A 597 21.28 -32.33 -8.31
C LYS A 597 20.26 -33.47 -8.50
N PRO A 598 19.07 -33.42 -7.89
CA PRO A 598 18.06 -34.43 -8.14
C PRO A 598 17.57 -34.32 -9.59
N SER A 599 17.85 -35.35 -10.39
CA SER A 599 17.12 -35.61 -11.62
C SER A 599 15.64 -35.82 -11.25
N VAL A 600 14.77 -34.90 -11.69
CA VAL A 600 13.32 -34.99 -11.49
C VAL A 600 12.82 -36.27 -12.17
N VAL A 601 12.48 -37.28 -11.38
CA VAL A 601 11.75 -38.45 -11.86
C VAL A 601 10.36 -37.97 -12.25
N SER A 602 10.10 -37.88 -13.55
CA SER A 602 8.79 -37.52 -14.09
C SER A 602 7.72 -38.51 -13.61
N THR A 603 6.82 -38.04 -12.75
CA THR A 603 5.62 -38.77 -12.33
C THR A 603 4.77 -39.10 -13.56
N PRO A 604 4.34 -40.37 -13.77
CA PRO A 604 3.50 -40.72 -14.91
C PRO A 604 2.14 -40.01 -14.84
N VAL A 605 1.69 -39.45 -15.96
CA VAL A 605 0.40 -38.75 -16.06
C VAL A 605 -0.74 -39.77 -16.17
N ASP A 606 -1.66 -39.79 -15.21
CA ASP A 606 -2.89 -40.60 -15.28
C ASP A 606 -4.00 -39.87 -16.05
N ALA A 607 -4.13 -40.15 -17.34
CA ALA A 607 -5.10 -39.49 -18.20
C ALA A 607 -6.57 -39.68 -17.76
N ARG A 608 -6.91 -40.72 -16.99
CA ARG A 608 -8.29 -40.91 -16.45
C ARG A 608 -8.58 -39.94 -15.32
N LEU A 609 -7.58 -39.62 -14.50
CA LEU A 609 -7.73 -38.61 -13.46
C LEU A 609 -7.97 -37.23 -14.07
N TYR A 610 -7.24 -36.89 -15.13
CA TYR A 610 -7.46 -35.65 -15.89
C TYR A 610 -8.86 -35.61 -16.50
N GLU A 611 -9.31 -36.71 -17.12
CA GLU A 611 -10.68 -36.79 -17.66
C GLU A 611 -11.73 -36.47 -16.60
N ARG A 612 -11.60 -37.02 -15.39
CA ARG A 612 -12.54 -36.77 -14.28
C ARG A 612 -12.62 -35.30 -13.91
N HIS A 613 -11.48 -34.62 -13.77
CA HIS A 613 -11.45 -33.19 -13.43
C HIS A 613 -12.00 -32.31 -14.57
N ILE A 614 -11.66 -32.62 -15.82
CA ILE A 614 -12.16 -31.89 -16.99
C ILE A 614 -13.66 -32.07 -17.16
N LEU A 615 -14.20 -33.28 -16.91
CA LEU A 615 -15.64 -33.52 -16.95
C LEU A 615 -16.36 -32.73 -15.86
N ALA A 616 -15.84 -32.73 -14.63
CA ALA A 616 -16.42 -31.94 -13.54
C ALA A 616 -16.43 -30.43 -13.85
N TYR A 617 -15.34 -29.91 -14.43
CA TYR A 617 -15.26 -28.50 -14.84
C TYR A 617 -16.25 -28.18 -15.98
N ALA A 618 -16.31 -29.04 -17.01
CA ALA A 618 -17.22 -28.86 -18.14
C ALA A 618 -18.69 -28.92 -17.70
N GLU A 619 -19.06 -29.89 -16.87
CA GLU A 619 -20.42 -30.03 -16.32
C GLU A 619 -20.81 -28.81 -15.47
N GLY A 620 -19.89 -28.26 -14.68
CA GLY A 620 -20.12 -27.02 -13.94
C GLY A 620 -20.38 -25.80 -14.83
N LEU A 621 -19.73 -25.72 -16.00
CA LEU A 621 -19.99 -24.66 -16.98
C LEU A 621 -21.35 -24.82 -17.69
N GLU A 622 -21.77 -26.06 -17.94
CA GLU A 622 -23.03 -26.36 -18.63
C GLU A 622 -24.25 -26.23 -17.72
N THR A 623 -24.11 -26.58 -16.44
CA THR A 623 -25.20 -26.57 -15.45
C THR A 623 -25.28 -25.28 -14.63
N GLY A 624 -24.22 -24.47 -14.62
CA GLY A 624 -24.16 -23.24 -13.85
C GLY A 624 -24.99 -22.10 -14.46
N GLU A 625 -25.84 -21.48 -13.64
CA GLU A 625 -26.62 -20.29 -14.01
C GLU A 625 -25.98 -18.98 -13.54
N GLU A 626 -24.92 -19.06 -12.73
CA GLU A 626 -24.25 -17.90 -12.12
C GLU A 626 -23.46 -17.06 -13.14
N ALA A 627 -23.27 -15.78 -12.84
CA ALA A 627 -22.41 -14.91 -13.62
C ALA A 627 -20.92 -15.31 -13.48
N LEU A 628 -20.16 -15.19 -14.56
CA LEU A 628 -18.73 -15.51 -14.60
C LEU A 628 -17.89 -14.24 -14.58
N GLY A 629 -16.85 -14.21 -13.75
CA GLY A 629 -15.94 -13.08 -13.61
C GLY A 629 -14.55 -13.33 -14.19
N SER A 630 -13.61 -12.41 -13.94
CA SER A 630 -12.23 -12.50 -14.40
C SER A 630 -11.49 -13.76 -13.89
N SER A 631 -11.77 -14.19 -12.66
CA SER A 631 -11.19 -15.42 -12.10
C SER A 631 -11.66 -16.69 -12.84
N ASP A 632 -12.88 -16.70 -13.40
CA ASP A 632 -13.37 -17.84 -14.19
C ASP A 632 -12.70 -17.92 -15.56
N LEU A 633 -12.36 -16.77 -16.16
CA LEU A 633 -11.56 -16.72 -17.39
C LEU A 633 -10.12 -17.13 -17.13
N LEU A 634 -9.55 -16.74 -15.99
CA LEU A 634 -8.25 -17.24 -15.56
C LEU A 634 -8.28 -18.76 -15.35
N ARG A 635 -9.36 -19.32 -14.79
CA ARG A 635 -9.58 -20.76 -14.62
C ARG A 635 -9.66 -21.47 -15.97
N LEU A 636 -10.34 -20.89 -16.96
CA LEU A 636 -10.37 -21.41 -18.33
C LEU A 636 -8.96 -21.47 -18.93
N ARG A 637 -8.19 -20.38 -18.83
CA ARG A 637 -6.81 -20.31 -19.31
C ARG A 637 -5.91 -21.31 -18.58
N TYR A 638 -6.07 -21.44 -17.27
CA TYR A 638 -5.35 -22.39 -16.42
C TYR A 638 -5.51 -23.82 -16.96
N TRP A 639 -6.75 -24.27 -17.21
CA TRP A 639 -7.01 -25.62 -17.70
C TRP A 639 -6.38 -25.89 -19.07
N ILE A 640 -6.44 -24.92 -19.98
CA ILE A 640 -5.86 -25.06 -21.31
C ILE A 640 -4.34 -25.16 -21.23
N LEU A 641 -3.69 -24.23 -20.51
CA LEU A 641 -2.23 -24.27 -20.34
C LEU A 641 -1.78 -25.52 -19.59
N PHE A 642 -2.56 -26.00 -18.63
CA PHE A 642 -2.24 -27.21 -17.89
C PHE A 642 -2.24 -28.46 -18.79
N LEU A 643 -3.26 -28.60 -19.62
CA LEU A 643 -3.35 -29.69 -20.61
C LEU A 643 -2.21 -29.65 -21.63
N LEU A 644 -1.85 -28.45 -22.10
CA LEU A 644 -0.74 -28.25 -23.01
C LEU A 644 0.62 -28.55 -22.34
N TYR A 645 0.81 -28.11 -21.10
CA TYR A 645 2.04 -28.33 -20.35
C TYR A 645 2.27 -29.82 -20.05
N LYS A 646 1.20 -30.58 -19.77
CA LYS A 646 1.25 -32.03 -19.51
C LYS A 646 1.15 -32.90 -20.77
N ALA A 647 1.19 -32.31 -21.96
CA ALA A 647 1.30 -33.05 -23.21
C ALA A 647 2.63 -33.84 -23.29
N ARG A 648 2.59 -34.97 -23.98
CA ARG A 648 3.78 -35.80 -24.21
C ARG A 648 4.81 -35.03 -25.02
N CYS A 649 6.01 -34.90 -24.47
CA CYS A 649 7.18 -34.26 -25.07
C CYS A 649 8.46 -35.01 -24.67
N PRO A 650 9.64 -34.69 -25.24
CA PRO A 650 10.90 -35.33 -24.84
C PRO A 650 11.17 -35.30 -23.33
N ASP A 651 10.82 -34.21 -22.66
CA ASP A 651 10.99 -34.03 -21.21
C ASP A 651 9.88 -34.69 -20.37
N LEU A 652 8.76 -35.07 -21.01
CA LEU A 652 7.61 -35.74 -20.39
C LEU A 652 7.14 -36.92 -21.29
N PRO A 653 7.93 -37.99 -21.41
CA PRO A 653 7.64 -39.08 -22.36
C PRO A 653 6.37 -39.86 -22.01
N LYS A 654 5.95 -39.83 -20.75
CA LYS A 654 4.69 -40.42 -20.25
C LYS A 654 3.56 -39.39 -20.06
N GLY A 655 3.62 -38.27 -20.79
CA GLY A 655 2.58 -37.24 -20.80
C GLY A 655 1.32 -37.64 -21.58
N LEU A 656 0.33 -36.73 -21.57
CA LEU A 656 -0.91 -36.86 -22.33
C LEU A 656 -0.63 -37.02 -23.81
N ASP A 657 -1.25 -38.01 -24.44
CA ASP A 657 -1.00 -38.32 -25.84
C ASP A 657 -1.43 -37.17 -26.76
N THR A 658 -0.69 -36.95 -27.84
CA THR A 658 -1.02 -36.00 -28.89
C THR A 658 -1.72 -36.76 -30.01
N SER A 659 -3.01 -37.06 -29.84
CA SER A 659 -3.85 -37.77 -30.83
C SER A 659 -5.32 -37.40 -30.69
N SER A 660 -6.19 -37.93 -31.56
CA SER A 660 -7.64 -37.82 -31.43
C SER A 660 -8.26 -38.82 -30.45
N ALA A 661 -7.46 -39.54 -29.65
CA ALA A 661 -7.98 -40.47 -28.64
C ALA A 661 -8.79 -39.74 -27.56
N LEU A 662 -9.72 -40.45 -26.91
CA LEU A 662 -10.62 -39.84 -25.93
C LEU A 662 -9.88 -39.24 -24.71
N LEU A 663 -8.77 -39.86 -24.32
CA LEU A 663 -7.94 -39.47 -23.18
C LEU A 663 -6.71 -38.64 -23.58
N ALA A 664 -6.74 -38.04 -24.78
CA ALA A 664 -5.65 -37.23 -25.30
C ALA A 664 -5.90 -35.73 -25.05
N TRP A 665 -4.83 -34.94 -24.89
CA TRP A 665 -4.96 -33.52 -24.61
C TRP A 665 -5.75 -32.73 -25.68
N PRO A 666 -5.67 -33.04 -27.01
CA PRO A 666 -6.47 -32.34 -28.00
C PRO A 666 -7.97 -32.52 -27.75
N ARG A 667 -8.38 -33.71 -27.30
CA ARG A 667 -9.77 -34.00 -26.99
C ARG A 667 -10.24 -33.30 -25.72
N PHE A 668 -9.38 -33.21 -24.70
CA PHE A 668 -9.68 -32.47 -23.47
C PHE A 668 -9.82 -30.97 -23.72
N ILE A 669 -8.93 -30.35 -24.50
CA ILE A 669 -9.07 -28.92 -24.87
C ILE A 669 -10.37 -28.67 -25.63
N VAL A 670 -10.69 -29.50 -26.64
CA VAL A 670 -11.95 -29.36 -27.37
C VAL A 670 -13.16 -29.51 -26.44
N ARG A 671 -13.12 -30.44 -25.47
CA ARG A 671 -14.20 -30.61 -24.48
C ARG A 671 -14.40 -29.35 -23.64
N VAL A 672 -13.33 -28.76 -23.12
CA VAL A 672 -13.36 -27.50 -22.36
C VAL A 672 -13.94 -26.36 -23.21
N LEU A 673 -13.49 -26.22 -24.45
CA LEU A 673 -13.95 -25.15 -25.34
C LEU A 673 -15.41 -25.33 -25.77
N VAL A 674 -15.87 -26.57 -25.99
CA VAL A 674 -17.27 -26.84 -26.31
C VAL A 674 -18.16 -26.47 -25.13
N ALA A 675 -17.80 -26.82 -23.90
CA ALA A 675 -18.57 -26.45 -22.71
C ALA A 675 -18.64 -24.92 -22.52
N PHE A 676 -17.60 -24.18 -22.89
CA PHE A 676 -17.55 -22.73 -22.70
C PHE A 676 -18.21 -21.92 -23.84
N PHE A 677 -18.04 -22.34 -25.10
CA PHE A 677 -18.43 -21.55 -26.29
C PHE A 677 -19.61 -22.13 -27.09
N CYS A 678 -20.02 -23.37 -26.84
CA CYS A 678 -21.09 -24.05 -27.57
C CYS A 678 -22.31 -24.31 -26.68
N GLY A 679 -23.38 -24.87 -27.26
CA GLY A 679 -24.65 -25.11 -26.57
C GLY A 679 -25.71 -24.02 -26.80
N GLY A 680 -26.91 -24.23 -26.26
CA GLY A 680 -28.04 -23.29 -26.41
C GLY A 680 -27.83 -21.97 -25.65
N ASN A 681 -27.12 -22.02 -24.52
CA ASN A 681 -26.72 -20.86 -23.73
C ASN A 681 -25.23 -20.98 -23.32
N PRO A 682 -24.28 -20.59 -24.21
CA PRO A 682 -22.86 -20.78 -23.96
C PRO A 682 -22.36 -19.94 -22.78
N ALA A 683 -21.43 -20.49 -21.99
CA ALA A 683 -20.91 -19.87 -20.76
C ALA A 683 -20.33 -18.46 -20.99
N ILE A 684 -19.71 -18.18 -22.13
CA ILE A 684 -19.19 -16.84 -22.47
C ILE A 684 -20.26 -15.72 -22.38
N ARG A 685 -21.54 -16.04 -22.59
CA ARG A 685 -22.63 -15.05 -22.45
C ARG A 685 -22.91 -14.65 -21.01
N ARG A 686 -22.51 -15.49 -20.05
CA ARG A 686 -22.64 -15.24 -18.61
C ARG A 686 -21.44 -14.44 -18.06
N VAL A 687 -20.43 -14.15 -18.88
CA VAL A 687 -19.26 -13.38 -18.45
C VAL A 687 -19.64 -11.91 -18.24
N ILE A 688 -19.23 -11.35 -17.12
CA ILE A 688 -19.50 -9.98 -16.71
C ILE A 688 -18.20 -9.19 -16.60
N LEU A 689 -18.22 -7.93 -17.05
CA LEU A 689 -17.12 -6.97 -16.91
C LEU A 689 -17.57 -5.68 -16.26
N ALA A 690 -16.64 -5.02 -15.57
CA ALA A 690 -16.84 -3.67 -15.07
C ALA A 690 -16.89 -2.65 -16.22
N ARG A 691 -17.66 -1.56 -16.03
CA ARG A 691 -17.91 -0.52 -17.05
C ARG A 691 -16.73 0.40 -17.34
N ASP A 692 -15.73 0.42 -16.49
CA ASP A 692 -14.57 1.31 -16.52
C ASP A 692 -13.51 0.91 -17.55
N PHE A 693 -13.60 -0.29 -18.12
CA PHE A 693 -12.69 -0.72 -19.18
C PHE A 693 -13.05 -0.08 -20.53
N GLU A 694 -12.18 0.81 -21.03
CA GLU A 694 -12.31 1.41 -22.37
C GLU A 694 -11.79 0.50 -23.49
N ALA A 695 -11.01 -0.54 -23.14
CA ALA A 695 -10.42 -1.53 -24.06
C ALA A 695 -10.50 -2.94 -23.45
N MET A 696 -10.20 -3.99 -24.23
CA MET A 696 -10.17 -5.36 -23.70
C MET A 696 -9.07 -5.49 -22.62
N PRO A 697 -9.38 -5.98 -21.41
CA PRO A 697 -8.37 -6.21 -20.39
C PRO A 697 -7.27 -7.17 -20.87
N VAL A 698 -6.04 -6.97 -20.39
CA VAL A 698 -4.87 -7.76 -20.86
C VAL A 698 -5.00 -9.24 -20.47
N ASP A 699 -5.55 -9.53 -19.30
CA ASP A 699 -5.82 -10.89 -18.81
C ASP A 699 -6.87 -11.65 -19.66
N PHE A 700 -7.84 -10.92 -20.23
CA PHE A 700 -8.78 -11.48 -21.22
C PHE A 700 -8.06 -11.82 -22.52
N MET A 701 -7.24 -10.89 -23.04
CA MET A 701 -6.41 -11.13 -24.23
C MET A 701 -5.48 -12.34 -24.05
N GLU A 702 -4.86 -12.48 -22.88
CA GLU A 702 -4.03 -13.64 -22.53
C GLU A 702 -4.81 -14.96 -22.64
N CYS A 703 -6.04 -15.01 -22.14
CA CYS A 703 -6.91 -16.19 -22.26
C CYS A 703 -7.29 -16.46 -23.73
N TRP A 704 -7.80 -15.44 -24.42
CA TRP A 704 -8.29 -15.55 -25.81
C TRP A 704 -7.21 -15.99 -26.78
N ILE A 705 -6.03 -15.39 -26.73
CA ILE A 705 -4.92 -15.77 -27.61
C ILE A 705 -4.42 -17.18 -27.28
N THR A 706 -4.41 -17.59 -26.01
CA THR A 706 -4.06 -18.97 -25.62
C THR A 706 -5.05 -19.98 -26.22
N ILE A 707 -6.35 -19.69 -26.23
CA ILE A 707 -7.38 -20.55 -26.83
C ILE A 707 -7.14 -20.70 -28.33
N LEU A 708 -7.00 -19.58 -29.04
CA LEU A 708 -6.82 -19.58 -30.49
C LEU A 708 -5.53 -20.31 -30.89
N TRP A 709 -4.45 -20.08 -30.13
CA TRP A 709 -3.18 -20.78 -30.31
C TRP A 709 -3.33 -22.30 -30.11
N SER A 710 -4.08 -22.73 -29.09
CA SER A 710 -4.28 -24.16 -28.82
C SER A 710 -5.03 -24.89 -29.94
N LEU A 711 -6.03 -24.25 -30.55
CA LEU A 711 -6.77 -24.81 -31.68
C LEU A 711 -5.87 -24.94 -32.92
N GLU A 712 -5.02 -23.94 -33.17
CA GLU A 712 -4.05 -23.98 -34.26
C GLU A 712 -2.98 -25.06 -34.04
N ALA A 713 -2.51 -25.23 -32.80
CA ALA A 713 -1.58 -26.30 -32.44
C ALA A 713 -2.18 -27.69 -32.71
N ILE A 714 -3.47 -27.91 -32.40
CA ILE A 714 -4.19 -29.15 -32.72
C ILE A 714 -4.22 -29.40 -34.23
N GLU A 715 -4.59 -28.39 -35.03
CA GLU A 715 -4.65 -28.50 -36.50
C GLU A 715 -3.30 -28.92 -37.07
N ARG A 716 -2.21 -28.27 -36.62
CA ARG A 716 -0.86 -28.52 -37.12
C ARG A 716 -0.31 -29.89 -36.70
N LEU A 717 -0.44 -30.26 -35.43
CA LEU A 717 0.15 -31.49 -34.90
C LEU A 717 -0.52 -32.77 -35.42
N LEU A 718 -1.79 -32.67 -35.85
CA LEU A 718 -2.57 -33.82 -36.31
C LEU A 718 -2.75 -33.86 -37.85
N ALA A 719 -2.38 -32.80 -38.59
CA ALA A 719 -2.67 -32.64 -40.02
C ALA A 719 -2.30 -33.86 -40.89
N ASP A 720 -1.14 -34.46 -40.65
CA ASP A 720 -0.59 -35.54 -41.48
C ASP A 720 -1.02 -36.95 -41.04
N ARG A 721 -1.83 -37.05 -39.97
CA ARG A 721 -2.20 -38.34 -39.37
C ARG A 721 -3.56 -38.81 -39.88
N ARG A 722 -3.55 -39.87 -40.72
CA ARG A 722 -4.78 -40.45 -41.30
C ARG A 722 -5.85 -40.82 -40.26
N LYS A 723 -5.45 -41.24 -39.05
CA LYS A 723 -6.34 -41.67 -37.98
C LYS A 723 -7.10 -40.51 -37.30
N ASP A 724 -6.58 -39.29 -37.41
CA ASP A 724 -7.12 -38.11 -36.74
C ASP A 724 -7.99 -37.24 -37.67
N ARG A 725 -8.11 -37.60 -38.95
CA ARG A 725 -8.80 -36.82 -40.00
C ARG A 725 -10.26 -36.50 -39.67
N GLU A 726 -11.01 -37.44 -39.11
CA GLU A 726 -12.42 -37.19 -38.75
C GLU A 726 -12.54 -36.17 -37.62
N PHE A 727 -11.67 -36.25 -36.60
CA PHE A 727 -11.64 -35.27 -35.51
C PHE A 727 -11.24 -33.87 -36.00
N LEU A 728 -10.27 -33.80 -36.92
CA LEU A 728 -9.79 -32.53 -37.47
C LEU A 728 -10.84 -31.75 -38.27
N LYS A 729 -11.82 -32.41 -38.90
CA LYS A 729 -12.89 -31.73 -39.65
C LYS A 729 -13.70 -30.76 -38.78
N TYR A 730 -13.77 -31.00 -37.46
CA TYR A 730 -14.54 -30.20 -36.53
C TYR A 730 -13.80 -28.96 -36.01
N ILE A 731 -12.47 -28.95 -36.06
CA ILE A 731 -11.65 -27.89 -35.45
C ILE A 731 -11.82 -26.53 -36.15
N PRO A 732 -11.84 -26.43 -37.50
CA PRO A 732 -12.04 -25.14 -38.18
C PRO A 732 -13.41 -24.51 -37.90
N GLU A 733 -14.46 -25.32 -37.73
CA GLU A 733 -15.80 -24.83 -37.37
C GLU A 733 -15.82 -24.31 -35.93
N LEU A 734 -15.24 -25.08 -34.99
CA LEU A 734 -15.10 -24.63 -33.60
C LEU A 734 -14.30 -23.32 -33.50
N ARG A 735 -13.19 -23.19 -34.24
CA ARG A 735 -12.39 -21.96 -34.29
C ARG A 735 -13.21 -20.77 -34.81
N ARG A 736 -13.96 -20.95 -35.91
CA ARG A 736 -14.84 -19.89 -36.44
C ARG A 736 -15.87 -19.46 -35.40
N ARG A 737 -16.47 -20.41 -34.68
CA ARG A 737 -17.44 -20.13 -33.62
C ARG A 737 -16.81 -19.36 -32.45
N VAL A 738 -15.63 -19.78 -31.98
CA VAL A 738 -14.88 -19.10 -30.92
C VAL A 738 -14.56 -17.67 -31.34
N VAL A 739 -13.93 -17.47 -32.51
CA VAL A 739 -13.58 -16.13 -33.01
C VAL A 739 -14.80 -15.21 -33.07
N SER A 740 -15.94 -15.71 -33.57
CA SER A 740 -17.18 -14.95 -33.62
C SER A 740 -17.70 -14.52 -32.26
N LEU A 741 -17.55 -15.35 -31.22
CA LEU A 741 -18.02 -15.05 -29.86
C LEU A 741 -17.04 -14.19 -29.07
N LEU A 742 -15.75 -14.22 -29.39
CA LEU A 742 -14.74 -13.39 -28.72
C LEU A 742 -14.92 -11.90 -29.05
N GLY A 743 -15.48 -11.56 -30.22
CA GLY A 743 -15.74 -10.17 -30.61
C GLY A 743 -14.47 -9.31 -30.74
N LEU A 744 -13.31 -9.94 -30.94
CA LEU A 744 -12.01 -9.26 -31.09
C LEU A 744 -11.91 -8.56 -32.46
N ARG A 745 -11.38 -7.34 -32.46
CA ARG A 745 -11.13 -6.62 -33.71
C ARG A 745 -9.82 -7.06 -34.35
N SER A 746 -9.68 -6.84 -35.66
CA SER A 746 -8.46 -7.21 -36.40
C SER A 746 -7.21 -6.48 -35.91
N ASP A 747 -7.33 -5.22 -35.46
CA ASP A 747 -6.23 -4.44 -34.86
C ASP A 747 -5.78 -5.01 -33.51
N GLU A 748 -6.69 -5.60 -32.73
CA GLU A 748 -6.37 -6.19 -31.42
C GLU A 748 -5.68 -7.54 -31.56
N LEU A 749 -6.13 -8.33 -32.54
CA LEU A 749 -5.51 -9.60 -32.92
C LEU A 749 -4.11 -9.40 -33.51
N ALA A 750 -3.90 -8.32 -34.28
CA ALA A 750 -2.61 -7.95 -34.85
C ALA A 750 -1.76 -7.03 -33.95
N GLY A 751 -2.26 -6.64 -32.77
CA GLY A 751 -1.60 -5.71 -31.87
C GLY A 751 -0.41 -6.30 -31.11
N ASP A 752 0.37 -5.43 -30.49
CA ASP A 752 1.60 -5.80 -29.76
C ASP A 752 1.35 -6.80 -28.64
N ILE A 753 0.24 -6.65 -27.90
CA ILE A 753 -0.13 -7.53 -26.78
C ILE A 753 -0.39 -8.95 -27.29
N ALA A 754 -1.25 -9.10 -28.32
CA ALA A 754 -1.56 -10.41 -28.89
C ALA A 754 -0.32 -11.09 -29.49
N THR A 755 0.50 -10.31 -30.18
CA THR A 755 1.77 -10.77 -30.78
C THR A 755 2.75 -11.25 -29.71
N ALA A 756 2.86 -10.52 -28.59
CA ALA A 756 3.72 -10.90 -27.48
C ALA A 756 3.23 -12.18 -26.76
N ILE A 757 1.91 -12.34 -26.55
CA ILE A 757 1.31 -13.56 -25.99
C ILE A 757 1.62 -14.77 -26.88
N ARG A 758 1.38 -14.63 -28.17
CA ARG A 758 1.62 -15.68 -29.15
C ARG A 758 3.09 -16.08 -29.22
N THR A 759 3.99 -15.09 -29.28
CA THR A 759 5.43 -15.34 -29.32
C THR A 759 5.92 -16.11 -28.09
N GLY A 760 5.43 -15.75 -26.90
CA GLY A 760 5.74 -16.49 -25.68
C GLY A 760 5.27 -17.95 -25.76
N LEU A 761 4.02 -18.19 -26.19
CA LEU A 761 3.47 -19.55 -26.34
C LEU A 761 4.27 -20.39 -27.34
N ASP A 762 4.68 -19.81 -28.47
CA ASP A 762 5.54 -20.48 -29.46
C ASP A 762 6.90 -20.86 -28.85
N GLN A 763 7.49 -19.97 -28.06
CA GLN A 763 8.82 -20.16 -27.45
C GLN A 763 8.81 -21.07 -26.22
N SER A 764 7.69 -21.26 -25.53
CA SER A 764 7.59 -22.18 -24.39
C SER A 764 6.87 -23.48 -24.74
N ILE A 765 5.56 -23.42 -24.94
CA ILE A 765 4.70 -24.58 -25.18
C ILE A 765 4.92 -25.13 -26.59
N GLY A 766 5.10 -24.27 -27.59
CA GLY A 766 5.35 -24.65 -28.98
C GLY A 766 6.58 -25.55 -29.11
N ILE A 767 7.71 -25.15 -28.51
CA ILE A 767 8.95 -25.94 -28.47
C ILE A 767 8.71 -27.31 -27.83
N ARG A 768 8.02 -27.37 -26.67
CA ARG A 768 7.70 -28.63 -25.98
C ARG A 768 6.88 -29.57 -26.86
N LEU A 769 5.92 -29.04 -27.61
CA LEU A 769 5.07 -29.82 -28.50
C LEU A 769 5.74 -30.21 -29.83
N GLY A 770 6.96 -29.73 -30.09
CA GLY A 770 7.67 -29.98 -31.35
C GLY A 770 7.17 -29.13 -32.53
N LEU A 771 6.54 -27.99 -32.25
CA LEU A 771 6.17 -26.99 -33.26
C LEU A 771 7.38 -26.06 -33.50
N GLY A 772 7.90 -26.03 -34.74
CA GLY A 772 9.04 -25.16 -35.09
C GLY A 772 8.68 -23.66 -35.02
N ALA A 773 9.66 -22.82 -34.69
CA ALA A 773 9.51 -21.37 -34.58
C ALA A 773 9.34 -20.71 -35.96
N LEU A 774 8.11 -20.55 -36.45
CA LEU A 774 7.82 -19.82 -37.70
C LEU A 774 6.51 -19.02 -37.58
N ALA A 775 6.64 -17.71 -37.85
CA ALA A 775 5.56 -16.73 -37.88
C ALA A 775 4.55 -17.01 -39.00
N VAL A 776 3.25 -17.04 -38.68
CA VAL A 776 2.17 -17.12 -39.68
C VAL A 776 0.99 -16.23 -39.28
N ARG A 777 0.42 -15.55 -40.28
CA ARG A 777 -0.65 -14.53 -40.20
C ARG A 777 -1.97 -15.06 -39.68
N LEU A 778 -2.66 -14.22 -38.90
CA LEU A 778 -4.07 -14.37 -38.53
C LEU A 778 -4.94 -14.01 -39.75
N ASP A 779 -5.24 -14.98 -40.62
CA ASP A 779 -6.24 -14.77 -41.66
C ASP A 779 -7.64 -14.85 -41.03
N VAL A 780 -8.29 -13.70 -40.94
CA VAL A 780 -9.72 -13.59 -40.64
C VAL A 780 -10.48 -13.91 -41.92
N PRO A 781 -11.43 -14.86 -41.95
CA PRO A 781 -12.36 -14.93 -43.06
C PRO A 781 -13.20 -13.65 -43.06
N GLN A 782 -13.10 -12.85 -44.12
CA GLN A 782 -14.05 -11.77 -44.39
C GLN A 782 -15.46 -12.36 -44.54
N PRO A 783 -16.52 -11.61 -44.17
CA PRO A 783 -17.89 -12.10 -44.13
C PRO A 783 -18.38 -12.72 -45.44
#